data_AF-A0A1E4T0G9-F1
#
_entry.id   AF-A0A1E4T0G9-F1
#
_cell.length_a   1.000
_cell.length_b   1.000
_cell.length_c   1.000
_cell.angle_alpha   90.00
_cell.angle_beta   90.00
_cell.angle_gamma   90.00
#
_symmetry.space_group_name_H-M   'P 1'
#
loop_
_entity.id
_entity.type
_entity.pdbx_description
1 polymer ?
#
loop_
_entity_poly.entity_id
_entity_poly.type
_entity_poly.pdbx_seq_one_letter_code
_entity_poly.pdbx_strand_id
1 'polypeptide(L)'
;MTRMVDDLMINETLNYNSLLHKKSRLPYYSDRIVLPQSILESLVNQQRTASIDILPHPLIFKLTTNEDSSSCFAGVKEFSSDEGFIELPGLLIEKLKLKVSAPLKIELVQNIPKGTDLSLKPLEIYDEIHDWKWFLEAKLNHSYTTLTNGDTIYFKDDQRLDKIYKLQICNTSPGETVSVIDTDINLDIVPLDENMAAELLRQRSKTDEIINVEINKAITVVSGQKLKVDLGDFLHLEDSAQLVIESTSDIIVSNNRYISDDSFVWSTFNSGVKQIKIGKTNQLLKSQVFMMPMDVPKATAELKVTIVDHTATEHVTESENELDSDHVICSNCNSTILKQSQFMHENFCRRNNIKCQKGCNKVFIKSSLDQHWHCCNSFGDTPEALELHNHYLHNDLSLDLDTLKSIVCPSCHDEEFKNIFELAFHKSTTCAGLLHECRFCHLLQPQGTPTTESVVAGMSQHEYECGSKTNQCSKCGRLIRLRDFETHFKLHELNRIGQAKPIKCSNINCIRIVKNVADSNAIGLCDFCYGPLYSNVNDPTLSKLKARVERRYILQLNAGCGNTWCKNPECKSSGLSPTRTMMEIINYVRTELVPLVGIGSNSDSSCSFCVDLGTTKASLAAHFIAENYQGYEFEWICKALGEVKFVNNGDISDLNRVNEWLLEYGVKKEE
;
A
#
# COMPACT_ATOMS: atom_id res chain seq x y z
N MET A 1 -10.33 -3.24 52.10
CA MET A 1 -10.89 -4.52 51.60
C MET A 1 -10.69 -4.55 50.10
N THR A 2 -9.55 -5.08 49.67
CA THR A 2 -9.20 -5.30 48.27
C THR A 2 -10.19 -6.31 47.71
N ARG A 3 -11.04 -5.92 46.76
CA ARG A 3 -11.87 -6.87 46.01
C ARG A 3 -10.91 -7.83 45.31
N MET A 4 -10.93 -9.10 45.71
CA MET A 4 -10.31 -10.17 44.95
C MET A 4 -10.97 -10.16 43.58
N VAL A 5 -10.16 -10.02 42.53
CA VAL A 5 -10.59 -10.21 41.16
C VAL A 5 -10.85 -11.71 41.04
N ASP A 6 -12.09 -12.09 40.69
CA ASP A 6 -12.45 -13.48 40.46
C ASP A 6 -11.76 -13.96 39.17
N ASP A 7 -10.51 -14.40 39.29
CA ASP A 7 -9.76 -14.97 38.19
C ASP A 7 -10.46 -16.27 37.71
N LEU A 8 -10.66 -16.42 36.40
CA LEU A 8 -11.06 -17.71 35.80
C LEU A 8 -10.06 -18.80 36.21
N MET A 9 -10.55 -19.91 36.75
CA MET A 9 -9.71 -20.99 37.26
C MET A 9 -10.15 -22.30 36.62
N ILE A 10 -9.28 -22.88 35.79
CA ILE A 10 -9.37 -24.28 35.38
C ILE A 10 -8.18 -25.00 35.96
N ASN A 11 -8.47 -26.08 36.67
CA ASN A 11 -7.49 -27.01 37.17
C ASN A 11 -8.08 -28.42 37.07
N GLU A 12 -7.86 -29.07 35.93
CA GLU A 12 -8.42 -30.38 35.61
C GLU A 12 -7.32 -31.37 35.27
N THR A 13 -7.64 -32.67 35.37
CA THR A 13 -6.73 -33.75 34.95
C THR A 13 -7.35 -34.45 33.76
N LEU A 14 -6.69 -34.34 32.60
CA LEU A 14 -7.10 -35.00 31.36
C LEU A 14 -6.13 -36.14 31.04
N ASN A 15 -6.62 -37.15 30.32
CA ASN A 15 -5.77 -38.25 29.88
C ASN A 15 -5.29 -38.03 28.45
N TYR A 16 -3.98 -38.12 28.25
CA TYR A 16 -3.40 -38.27 26.92
C TYR A 16 -3.44 -39.75 26.51
N ASN A 17 -3.81 -40.04 25.26
CA ASN A 17 -3.80 -41.40 24.69
C ASN A 17 -3.27 -41.37 23.24
N SER A 18 -2.16 -42.10 23.00
CA SER A 18 -1.50 -42.13 21.70
C SER A 18 -2.30 -42.81 20.57
N LEU A 19 -3.31 -43.63 20.91
CA LEU A 19 -4.20 -44.26 19.93
C LEU A 19 -5.23 -43.29 19.34
N LEU A 20 -5.65 -42.29 20.11
CA LEU A 20 -6.53 -41.21 19.65
C LEU A 20 -5.75 -40.19 18.81
N HIS A 21 -4.47 -39.97 19.12
CA HIS A 21 -3.57 -39.10 18.35
C HIS A 21 -3.43 -39.52 16.87
N LYS A 22 -3.60 -40.80 16.50
CA LYS A 22 -3.54 -41.20 15.07
C LYS A 22 -4.73 -40.67 14.25
N LYS A 23 -5.79 -40.16 14.89
CA LYS A 23 -6.93 -39.53 14.22
C LYS A 23 -6.85 -38.00 14.17
N SER A 24 -5.99 -37.38 14.99
CA SER A 24 -5.91 -35.92 15.11
C SER A 24 -5.18 -35.31 13.90
N ARG A 25 -5.72 -34.19 13.37
CA ARG A 25 -5.13 -33.42 12.26
C ARG A 25 -4.19 -32.31 12.79
N LEU A 26 -3.53 -32.54 13.92
CA LEU A 26 -2.64 -31.55 14.51
C LEU A 26 -1.29 -31.53 13.78
N PRO A 27 -0.75 -30.35 13.43
CA PRO A 27 0.60 -30.24 12.92
C PRO A 27 1.59 -30.71 13.98
N TYR A 28 2.56 -31.55 13.61
CA TYR A 28 3.49 -32.18 14.55
C TYR A 28 4.33 -31.16 15.33
N TYR A 29 4.79 -30.09 14.65
CA TYR A 29 5.63 -29.02 15.21
C TYR A 29 4.80 -27.79 15.59
N SER A 30 3.95 -27.94 16.61
CA SER A 30 3.12 -26.85 17.13
C SER A 30 2.94 -26.97 18.64
N ASP A 31 2.61 -25.87 19.31
CA ASP A 31 2.21 -25.85 20.72
C ASP A 31 0.68 -25.81 20.91
N ARG A 32 -0.10 -25.97 19.84
CA ARG A 32 -1.55 -25.84 19.89
C ARG A 32 -2.25 -27.17 20.17
N ILE A 33 -3.08 -27.19 21.20
CA ILE A 33 -3.75 -28.40 21.70
C ILE A 33 -5.26 -28.39 21.39
N VAL A 34 -5.88 -29.56 21.41
CA VAL A 34 -7.35 -29.71 21.35
C VAL A 34 -7.86 -30.17 22.70
N LEU A 35 -8.85 -29.44 23.22
CA LEU A 35 -9.47 -29.70 24.51
C LEU A 35 -10.92 -30.18 24.35
N PRO A 36 -11.51 -30.81 25.37
CA PRO A 36 -12.92 -31.20 25.35
C PRO A 36 -13.86 -30.00 25.52
N GLN A 37 -15.10 -30.14 25.04
CA GLN A 37 -16.08 -29.06 25.03
C GLN A 37 -16.52 -28.65 26.44
N SER A 38 -16.53 -29.58 27.40
CA SER A 38 -16.79 -29.30 28.82
C SER A 38 -15.93 -28.17 29.41
N ILE A 39 -14.67 -28.05 28.97
CA ILE A 39 -13.75 -27.00 29.45
C ILE A 39 -14.20 -25.62 28.97
N LEU A 40 -14.63 -25.52 27.71
CA LEU A 40 -15.17 -24.27 27.17
C LEU A 40 -16.47 -23.89 27.88
N GLU A 41 -17.34 -24.85 28.15
CA GLU A 41 -18.58 -24.61 28.89
C GLU A 41 -18.30 -24.11 30.31
N SER A 42 -17.31 -24.70 30.99
CA SER A 42 -16.83 -24.25 32.30
C SER A 42 -16.32 -22.81 32.24
N LEU A 43 -15.48 -22.47 31.25
CA LEU A 43 -14.99 -21.10 31.03
C LEU A 43 -16.10 -20.08 30.82
N VAL A 44 -17.06 -20.39 29.94
CA VAL A 44 -18.17 -19.49 29.62
C VAL A 44 -19.09 -19.30 30.82
N ASN A 45 -19.32 -20.35 31.61
CA ASN A 45 -20.10 -20.26 32.85
C ASN A 45 -19.40 -19.42 33.92
N GLN A 46 -18.08 -19.60 34.08
CA GLN A 46 -17.28 -18.78 34.99
C GLN A 46 -17.24 -17.32 34.53
N GLN A 47 -17.08 -17.07 33.23
CA GLN A 47 -17.12 -15.72 32.65
C GLN A 47 -18.46 -15.01 32.95
N ARG A 48 -19.58 -15.70 32.75
CA ARG A 48 -20.92 -15.16 33.06
C ARG A 48 -21.08 -14.86 34.54
N THR A 49 -20.53 -15.72 35.40
CA THR A 49 -20.61 -15.57 36.87
C THR A 49 -19.72 -14.43 37.37
N ALA A 50 -18.52 -14.29 36.79
CA ALA A 50 -17.52 -13.28 37.15
C ALA A 50 -17.74 -11.91 36.47
N SER A 51 -18.79 -11.75 35.65
CA SER A 51 -19.10 -10.52 34.90
C SER A 51 -17.93 -10.01 34.05
N ILE A 52 -17.20 -10.94 33.41
CA ILE A 52 -16.08 -10.62 32.51
C ILE A 52 -16.63 -10.43 31.08
N ASP A 53 -16.43 -9.26 30.48
CA ASP A 53 -16.98 -8.95 29.15
C ASP A 53 -16.38 -9.81 28.02
N ILE A 54 -15.09 -10.17 28.12
CA ILE A 54 -14.34 -10.88 27.06
C ILE A 54 -13.39 -11.91 27.68
N LEU A 55 -13.36 -13.14 27.16
CA LEU A 55 -12.39 -14.16 27.57
C LEU A 55 -10.96 -13.73 27.21
N PRO A 56 -9.94 -14.11 28.00
CA PRO A 56 -8.54 -13.89 27.64
C PRO A 56 -8.23 -14.48 26.27
N HIS A 57 -7.60 -13.68 25.40
CA HIS A 57 -7.11 -14.11 24.10
C HIS A 57 -5.60 -13.83 23.99
N PRO A 58 -4.77 -14.84 23.66
CA PRO A 58 -5.10 -16.27 23.48
C PRO A 58 -5.36 -17.01 24.81
N LEU A 59 -6.09 -18.13 24.76
CA LEU A 59 -6.23 -19.03 25.90
C LEU A 59 -5.00 -19.93 26.01
N ILE A 60 -4.25 -19.81 27.11
CA ILE A 60 -3.01 -20.55 27.36
C ILE A 60 -3.16 -21.42 28.59
N PHE A 61 -2.76 -22.68 28.45
CA PHE A 61 -2.75 -23.68 29.50
C PHE A 61 -1.33 -24.11 29.83
N LYS A 62 -1.03 -24.24 31.11
CA LYS A 62 0.16 -24.92 31.60
C LYS A 62 -0.15 -26.41 31.74
N LEU A 63 0.60 -27.22 31.02
CA LEU A 63 0.54 -28.67 31.09
C LEU A 63 1.63 -29.16 32.04
N THR A 64 1.25 -29.95 33.04
CA THR A 64 2.19 -30.54 33.99
C THR A 64 1.99 -32.05 34.09
N THR A 65 3.08 -32.79 34.00
CA THR A 65 3.11 -34.24 34.24
C THR A 65 3.26 -34.54 35.73
N ASN A 66 2.60 -35.60 36.21
CA ASN A 66 2.69 -36.02 37.61
C ASN A 66 4.01 -36.76 37.95
N GLU A 67 4.67 -37.35 36.94
CA GLU A 67 5.84 -38.23 37.15
C GLU A 67 7.18 -37.49 37.08
N ASP A 68 7.36 -36.63 36.09
CA ASP A 68 8.54 -35.78 35.90
C ASP A 68 8.09 -34.33 36.05
N SER A 69 8.82 -33.49 36.81
CA SER A 69 8.50 -32.06 37.00
C SER A 69 8.62 -31.20 35.72
N SER A 70 8.48 -31.81 34.55
CA SER A 70 8.39 -31.17 33.25
C SER A 70 7.05 -30.46 33.14
N SER A 71 7.10 -29.17 32.82
CA SER A 71 5.92 -28.39 32.47
C SER A 71 6.15 -27.64 31.17
N CYS A 72 5.12 -27.50 30.35
CA CYS A 72 5.15 -26.66 29.17
C CYS A 72 3.87 -25.83 29.07
N PHE A 73 3.93 -24.76 28.28
CA PHE A 73 2.79 -23.92 27.97
C PHE A 73 2.27 -24.28 26.58
N ALA A 74 0.95 -24.28 26.43
CA ALA A 74 0.27 -24.65 25.21
C ALA A 74 -0.97 -23.78 24.99
N GLY A 75 -1.19 -23.34 23.76
CA GLY A 75 -2.38 -22.59 23.38
C GLY A 75 -3.49 -23.50 22.88
N VAL A 76 -4.74 -23.07 22.98
CA VAL A 76 -5.87 -23.86 22.46
C VAL A 76 -6.08 -23.61 20.96
N LYS A 77 -6.17 -24.68 20.18
CA LYS A 77 -6.61 -24.63 18.77
C LYS A 77 -8.12 -24.62 18.66
N GLU A 78 -8.76 -25.63 19.25
CA GLU A 78 -10.20 -25.87 19.19
C GLU A 78 -10.66 -26.75 20.37
N PHE A 79 -11.97 -26.78 20.61
CA PHE A 79 -12.61 -27.55 21.68
C PHE A 79 -13.46 -28.69 21.10
N SER A 80 -12.80 -29.72 20.56
CA SER A 80 -13.46 -30.84 19.87
C SER A 80 -12.96 -32.22 20.29
N SER A 81 -12.17 -32.31 21.37
CA SER A 81 -11.66 -33.59 21.89
C SER A 81 -12.77 -34.37 22.61
N ASP A 82 -12.59 -35.69 22.70
CA ASP A 82 -13.44 -36.55 23.51
C ASP A 82 -13.35 -36.15 25.00
N GLU A 83 -14.49 -36.24 25.71
CA GLU A 83 -14.57 -35.87 27.12
C GLU A 83 -13.57 -36.64 28.00
N GLY A 84 -12.80 -35.90 28.81
CA GLY A 84 -11.73 -36.46 29.64
C GLY A 84 -10.40 -36.73 28.92
N PHE A 85 -10.29 -36.45 27.62
CA PHE A 85 -9.08 -36.64 26.82
C PHE A 85 -8.53 -35.34 26.25
N ILE A 86 -7.21 -35.27 26.11
CA ILE A 86 -6.48 -34.17 25.47
C ILE A 86 -5.72 -34.66 24.24
N GLU A 87 -5.80 -33.92 23.14
CA GLU A 87 -4.95 -34.15 21.97
C GLU A 87 -3.78 -33.16 21.96
N LEU A 88 -2.57 -33.71 21.90
CA LEU A 88 -1.32 -32.95 21.91
C LEU A 88 -0.58 -33.11 20.57
N PRO A 89 0.09 -32.07 20.07
CA PRO A 89 1.08 -32.22 19.00
C PRO A 89 2.28 -33.08 19.42
N GLY A 90 2.95 -33.69 18.44
CA GLY A 90 4.16 -34.49 18.62
C GLY A 90 5.26 -33.77 19.41
N LEU A 91 5.47 -32.48 19.13
CA LEU A 91 6.44 -31.64 19.83
C LEU A 91 6.21 -31.58 21.35
N LEU A 92 4.95 -31.45 21.80
CA LEU A 92 4.65 -31.38 23.23
C LEU A 92 4.79 -32.75 23.92
N ILE A 93 4.50 -33.83 23.19
CA ILE A 93 4.69 -35.21 23.67
C ILE A 93 6.17 -35.48 23.97
N GLU A 94 7.05 -35.04 23.07
CA GLU A 94 8.50 -35.15 23.25
C GLU A 94 8.99 -34.29 24.43
N LYS A 95 8.54 -33.03 24.52
CA LYS A 95 8.89 -32.12 25.63
C LYS A 95 8.45 -32.66 27.00
N LEU A 96 7.23 -33.18 27.09
CA LEU A 96 6.66 -33.75 28.32
C LEU A 96 7.07 -35.21 28.55
N LYS A 97 7.84 -35.82 27.63
CA LYS A 97 8.32 -37.21 27.70
C LYS A 97 7.20 -38.24 27.95
N LEU A 98 6.04 -38.02 27.32
CA LEU A 98 4.84 -38.82 27.59
C LEU A 98 4.94 -40.22 26.98
N LYS A 99 4.50 -41.22 27.74
CA LYS A 99 4.29 -42.60 27.28
C LYS A 99 2.89 -42.75 26.66
N VAL A 100 2.58 -43.97 26.18
CA VAL A 100 1.36 -44.34 25.42
C VAL A 100 0.05 -43.78 26.01
N SER A 101 -0.10 -43.76 27.34
CA SER A 101 -1.21 -43.10 28.02
C SER A 101 -0.70 -42.49 29.33
N ALA A 102 -1.02 -41.22 29.58
CA ALA A 102 -0.57 -40.51 30.78
C ALA A 102 -1.60 -39.47 31.24
N PRO A 103 -1.85 -39.34 32.55
CA PRO A 103 -2.65 -38.24 33.08
C PRO A 103 -1.85 -36.94 33.08
N LEU A 104 -2.48 -35.87 32.62
CA LEU A 104 -1.91 -34.54 32.52
C LEU A 104 -2.77 -33.56 33.30
N LYS A 105 -2.12 -32.81 34.18
CA LYS A 105 -2.75 -31.70 34.87
C LYS A 105 -2.70 -30.47 33.98
N ILE A 106 -3.85 -29.87 33.72
CA ILE A 106 -4.00 -28.65 32.93
C ILE A 106 -4.43 -27.51 33.84
N GLU A 107 -3.73 -26.38 33.73
CA GLU A 107 -4.00 -25.17 34.51
C GLU A 107 -4.12 -23.96 33.58
N LEU A 108 -5.20 -23.20 33.68
CA LEU A 108 -5.36 -21.97 32.90
C LEU A 108 -4.42 -20.89 33.44
N VAL A 109 -3.58 -20.32 32.59
CA VAL A 109 -2.64 -19.25 32.98
C VAL A 109 -3.02 -17.96 32.27
N GLN A 110 -3.36 -16.93 33.05
CA GLN A 110 -3.84 -15.64 32.51
C GLN A 110 -2.74 -14.57 32.41
N ASN A 111 -1.67 -14.69 33.20
CA ASN A 111 -0.66 -13.63 33.35
C ASN A 111 0.61 -13.89 32.51
N ILE A 112 0.46 -14.38 31.28
CA ILE A 112 1.61 -14.52 30.38
C ILE A 112 1.80 -13.18 29.65
N PRO A 113 2.95 -12.51 29.84
CA PRO A 113 3.17 -11.23 29.19
C PRO A 113 3.29 -11.39 27.67
N LYS A 114 2.82 -10.37 26.96
CA LYS A 114 3.04 -10.21 25.53
C LYS A 114 4.52 -10.00 25.25
N GLY A 115 5.07 -10.71 24.26
CA GLY A 115 6.48 -10.59 23.90
C GLY A 115 6.80 -9.21 23.32
N THR A 116 7.92 -8.63 23.73
CA THR A 116 8.47 -7.39 23.14
C THR A 116 9.71 -7.67 22.33
N ASP A 117 10.60 -8.52 22.84
CA ASP A 117 11.89 -8.83 22.22
C ASP A 117 12.14 -10.34 22.30
N LEU A 118 12.63 -10.90 21.20
CA LEU A 118 12.92 -12.33 21.07
C LEU A 118 14.22 -12.53 20.29
N SER A 119 15.18 -13.21 20.93
CA SER A 119 16.45 -13.57 20.31
C SER A 119 16.47 -15.06 19.96
N LEU A 120 16.68 -15.37 18.68
CA LEU A 120 16.67 -16.73 18.15
C LEU A 120 18.03 -17.10 17.57
N LYS A 121 18.44 -18.35 17.77
CA LYS A 121 19.69 -18.91 17.28
C LYS A 121 19.42 -20.11 16.36
N PRO A 122 19.72 -20.03 15.05
CA PRO A 122 19.64 -21.18 14.16
C PRO A 122 20.66 -22.25 14.60
N LEU A 123 20.25 -23.52 14.60
CA LEU A 123 21.14 -24.64 14.95
C LEU A 123 21.94 -25.16 13.76
N GLU A 124 21.54 -24.82 12.54
CA GLU A 124 22.19 -25.18 11.28
C GLU A 124 22.25 -23.92 10.39
N ILE A 125 23.13 -23.93 9.37
CA ILE A 125 23.20 -22.86 8.38
C ILE A 125 22.16 -23.14 7.30
N TYR A 126 21.28 -22.16 7.07
CA TYR A 126 20.20 -22.25 6.09
C TYR A 126 20.39 -21.20 5.00
N ASP A 127 21.07 -21.58 3.91
CA ASP A 127 21.40 -20.67 2.80
C ASP A 127 20.16 -20.19 2.05
N GLU A 128 19.02 -20.90 2.15
CA GLU A 128 17.80 -20.53 1.44
C GLU A 128 17.05 -19.36 2.11
N ILE A 129 17.30 -19.10 3.40
CA ILE A 129 16.62 -18.05 4.15
C ILE A 129 17.41 -16.75 4.00
N HIS A 130 16.89 -15.87 3.14
CA HIS A 130 17.47 -14.56 2.86
C HIS A 130 17.02 -13.50 3.88
N ASP A 131 15.76 -13.55 4.31
CA ASP A 131 15.21 -12.68 5.34
C ASP A 131 14.52 -13.52 6.41
N TRP A 132 15.23 -13.67 7.52
CA TRP A 132 14.77 -14.44 8.66
C TRP A 132 13.67 -13.75 9.46
N LYS A 133 13.67 -12.41 9.54
CA LYS A 133 12.65 -11.68 10.30
C LYS A 133 11.30 -11.98 9.68
N TRP A 134 11.25 -11.87 8.37
CA TRP A 134 10.06 -12.21 7.58
C TRP A 134 9.65 -13.68 7.74
N PHE A 135 10.59 -14.61 7.55
CA PHE A 135 10.32 -16.05 7.63
C PHE A 135 9.67 -16.43 8.98
N LEU A 136 10.19 -15.85 10.05
CA LEU A 136 9.69 -16.08 11.40
C LEU A 136 8.34 -15.41 11.62
N GLU A 137 8.14 -14.14 11.27
CA GLU A 137 6.83 -13.49 11.41
C GLU A 137 5.71 -14.26 10.71
N ALA A 138 5.97 -14.77 9.51
CA ALA A 138 4.99 -15.54 8.73
C ALA A 138 4.66 -16.90 9.35
N LYS A 139 5.64 -17.61 9.94
CA LYS A 139 5.46 -19.00 10.41
C LYS A 139 5.16 -19.09 11.92
N LEU A 140 5.72 -18.19 12.72
CA LEU A 140 5.69 -18.25 14.18
C LEU A 140 4.27 -18.09 14.72
N ASN A 141 3.49 -17.13 14.18
CA ASN A 141 2.10 -16.89 14.58
C ASN A 141 1.14 -18.02 14.18
N HIS A 142 1.48 -18.84 13.18
CA HIS A 142 0.66 -19.97 12.77
C HIS A 142 0.93 -21.23 13.60
N SER A 143 2.19 -21.45 13.98
CA SER A 143 2.62 -22.69 14.63
C SER A 143 2.69 -22.61 16.15
N TYR A 144 2.99 -21.43 16.71
CA TYR A 144 3.25 -21.23 18.13
C TYR A 144 2.36 -20.14 18.74
N THR A 145 1.99 -20.30 20.01
CA THR A 145 1.23 -19.33 20.82
C THR A 145 2.04 -18.77 21.99
N THR A 146 2.95 -19.60 22.52
CA THR A 146 3.88 -19.24 23.58
C THR A 146 5.29 -19.70 23.26
N LEU A 147 6.27 -18.89 23.66
CA LEU A 147 7.69 -19.21 23.54
C LEU A 147 8.35 -19.06 24.90
N THR A 148 9.15 -20.06 25.27
CA THR A 148 9.89 -20.09 26.55
C THR A 148 11.38 -20.02 26.28
N ASN A 149 12.12 -19.26 27.08
CA ASN A 149 13.56 -19.16 26.96
C ASN A 149 14.25 -20.54 27.12
N GLY A 150 15.21 -20.84 26.25
CA GLY A 150 15.93 -22.11 26.21
C GLY A 150 15.26 -23.21 25.38
N ASP A 151 13.99 -23.05 25.01
CA ASP A 151 13.30 -24.03 24.18
C ASP A 151 13.79 -24.01 22.73
N THR A 152 13.73 -25.17 22.08
CA THR A 152 13.96 -25.30 20.63
C THR A 152 12.62 -25.36 19.91
N ILE A 153 12.49 -24.52 18.88
CA ILE A 153 11.34 -24.49 17.97
C ILE A 153 11.72 -25.08 16.62
N TYR A 154 10.71 -25.67 16.00
CA TYR A 154 10.82 -26.37 14.73
C TYR A 154 9.84 -25.77 13.74
N PHE A 155 10.31 -25.50 12.52
CA PHE A 155 9.45 -25.10 11.42
C PHE A 155 9.60 -26.09 10.28
N LYS A 156 8.47 -26.56 9.77
CA LYS A 156 8.42 -27.39 8.59
C LYS A 156 8.03 -26.51 7.40
N ASP A 157 8.82 -26.55 6.33
CA ASP A 157 8.45 -25.90 5.08
C ASP A 157 7.84 -26.92 4.11
N ASP A 158 6.51 -26.87 4.01
CA ASP A 158 5.73 -27.72 3.11
C ASP A 158 5.95 -27.34 1.63
N GLN A 159 6.49 -26.16 1.32
CA GLN A 159 6.70 -25.70 -0.05
C GLN A 159 8.06 -26.12 -0.65
N ARG A 160 9.07 -26.39 0.20
CA ARG A 160 10.43 -26.73 -0.25
C ARG A 160 10.95 -28.00 0.45
N LEU A 161 10.77 -29.14 -0.21
CA LEU A 161 11.49 -30.40 0.06
C LEU A 161 11.32 -30.98 1.49
N ASP A 162 10.24 -30.67 2.20
CA ASP A 162 9.98 -31.18 3.56
C ASP A 162 11.08 -30.86 4.58
N LYS A 163 11.87 -29.79 4.35
CA LYS A 163 12.97 -29.41 5.25
C LYS A 163 12.44 -28.91 6.60
N ILE A 164 13.17 -29.29 7.66
CA ILE A 164 12.87 -28.91 9.04
C ILE A 164 13.94 -27.92 9.52
N TYR A 165 13.52 -26.71 9.82
CA TYR A 165 14.33 -25.65 10.37
C TYR A 165 14.30 -25.71 11.90
N LYS A 166 15.47 -25.67 12.54
CA LYS A 166 15.62 -25.77 13.99
C LYS A 166 16.23 -24.50 14.54
N LEU A 167 15.54 -23.86 15.47
CA LEU A 167 15.96 -22.61 16.11
C LEU A 167 15.85 -22.74 17.62
N GLN A 168 16.86 -22.28 18.33
CA GLN A 168 16.86 -22.20 19.78
C GLN A 168 16.47 -20.79 20.23
N ILE A 169 15.60 -20.69 21.23
CA ILE A 169 15.25 -19.43 21.87
C ILE A 169 16.34 -19.10 22.89
N CYS A 170 17.05 -17.99 22.67
CA CYS A 170 18.14 -17.54 23.55
C CYS A 170 17.69 -16.52 24.58
N ASN A 171 16.73 -15.66 24.22
CA ASN A 171 16.23 -14.64 25.12
C ASN A 171 14.78 -14.25 24.77
N THR A 172 14.00 -13.94 25.80
CA THR A 172 12.61 -13.47 25.72
C THR A 172 12.42 -12.30 26.70
N SER A 173 11.66 -11.28 26.30
CA SER A 173 11.31 -10.12 27.12
C SER A 173 9.80 -9.85 27.04
N PRO A 174 9.10 -9.49 28.14
CA PRO A 174 9.60 -9.13 29.47
C PRO A 174 9.63 -10.29 30.50
N GLY A 175 9.30 -11.51 30.09
CA GLY A 175 9.28 -12.70 30.95
C GLY A 175 10.01 -13.88 30.32
N GLU A 176 10.19 -14.94 31.11
CA GLU A 176 10.83 -16.20 30.65
C GLU A 176 9.95 -16.96 29.64
N THR A 177 8.63 -16.89 29.79
CA THR A 177 7.66 -17.33 28.78
C THR A 177 6.86 -16.13 28.32
N VAL A 178 6.73 -15.96 27.01
CA VAL A 178 6.01 -14.85 26.38
C VAL A 178 4.96 -15.36 25.41
N SER A 179 3.87 -14.62 25.26
CA SER A 179 2.87 -14.86 24.22
C SER A 179 3.22 -14.11 22.95
N VAL A 180 3.05 -14.79 21.81
CA VAL A 180 3.43 -14.27 20.48
C VAL A 180 2.24 -13.93 19.58
N ILE A 181 1.02 -14.13 20.08
CA ILE A 181 -0.21 -13.85 19.32
C ILE A 181 -0.59 -12.38 19.50
N ASP A 182 -0.91 -11.69 18.40
CA ASP A 182 -1.29 -10.27 18.36
C ASP A 182 -0.27 -9.35 19.07
N THR A 183 1.01 -9.58 18.79
CA THR A 183 2.13 -8.80 19.33
C THR A 183 3.18 -8.50 18.25
N ASP A 184 3.64 -7.25 18.22
CA ASP A 184 4.79 -6.83 17.42
C ASP A 184 6.07 -7.12 18.21
N ILE A 185 6.79 -8.17 17.83
CA ILE A 185 8.01 -8.62 18.52
C ILE A 185 9.23 -8.15 17.74
N ASN A 186 10.20 -7.54 18.43
CA ASN A 186 11.51 -7.29 17.88
C ASN A 186 12.30 -8.60 17.82
N LEU A 187 12.47 -9.13 16.62
CA LEU A 187 13.23 -10.35 16.36
C LEU A 187 14.72 -10.02 16.15
N ASP A 188 15.58 -10.64 16.94
CA ASP A 188 17.03 -10.60 16.76
C ASP A 188 17.58 -12.01 16.53
N ILE A 189 18.59 -12.12 15.66
CA ILE A 189 19.13 -13.41 15.24
C ILE A 189 20.57 -13.50 15.63
N VAL A 190 20.82 -14.41 16.55
CA VAL A 190 22.14 -14.66 17.09
C VAL A 190 22.82 -15.70 16.20
N PRO A 191 24.01 -15.39 15.63
CA PRO A 191 24.73 -16.33 14.80
C PRO A 191 25.14 -17.59 15.58
N LEU A 192 25.16 -18.73 14.90
CA LEU A 192 25.63 -19.99 15.46
C LEU A 192 27.13 -19.95 15.79
N ASP A 193 27.92 -19.54 14.79
CA ASP A 193 29.39 -19.52 14.77
C ASP A 193 29.93 -18.27 14.03
N GLU A 194 31.24 -17.99 14.15
CA GLU A 194 31.92 -16.87 13.48
C GLU A 194 31.74 -16.86 11.94
N ASN A 195 31.70 -18.03 11.31
CA ASN A 195 31.46 -18.15 9.87
C ASN A 195 30.04 -17.69 9.48
N MET A 196 29.03 -18.02 10.30
CA MET A 196 27.65 -17.57 10.09
C MET A 196 27.51 -16.07 10.37
N ALA A 197 28.22 -15.55 11.38
CA ALA A 197 28.28 -14.12 11.63
C ALA A 197 28.88 -13.36 10.44
N ALA A 198 29.96 -13.89 9.83
CA ALA A 198 30.55 -13.33 8.63
C ALA A 198 29.60 -13.37 7.43
N GLU A 199 28.83 -14.45 7.26
CA GLU A 199 27.85 -14.55 6.17
C GLU A 199 26.62 -13.66 6.39
N LEU A 200 26.10 -13.54 7.61
CA LEU A 200 25.02 -12.58 7.93
C LEU A 200 25.47 -11.12 7.71
N LEU A 201 26.72 -10.80 8.04
CA LEU A 201 27.33 -9.50 7.73
C LEU A 201 27.51 -9.29 6.22
N ARG A 202 27.89 -10.34 5.47
CA ARG A 202 27.97 -10.33 4.00
C ARG A 202 26.60 -10.19 3.35
N GLN A 203 25.57 -10.85 3.87
CA GLN A 203 24.20 -10.74 3.39
C GLN A 203 23.68 -9.32 3.64
N ARG A 204 23.83 -8.79 4.87
CA ARG A 204 23.48 -7.38 5.18
C ARG A 204 24.21 -6.35 4.31
N SER A 205 25.45 -6.65 3.90
CA SER A 205 26.21 -5.75 3.00
C SER A 205 25.89 -5.96 1.52
N LYS A 206 25.49 -7.16 1.09
CA LYS A 206 25.02 -7.44 -0.28
C LYS A 206 23.60 -6.96 -0.55
N THR A 207 22.76 -6.79 0.47
CA THR A 207 21.34 -6.46 0.28
C THR A 207 21.02 -5.01 -0.07
N ASP A 208 21.96 -4.05 0.05
CA ASP A 208 21.57 -2.63 0.00
C ASP A 208 22.43 -1.63 -0.80
N GLU A 209 23.56 -2.00 -1.41
CA GLU A 209 24.23 -1.08 -2.35
C GLU A 209 23.61 -1.17 -3.75
N ILE A 210 22.35 -0.77 -3.86
CA ILE A 210 21.75 -0.46 -5.16
C ILE A 210 22.19 0.93 -5.56
N ILE A 211 22.98 1.02 -6.63
CA ILE A 211 23.46 2.30 -7.14
C ILE A 211 22.38 2.92 -8.02
N ASN A 212 21.93 4.12 -7.67
CA ASN A 212 21.00 4.88 -8.51
C ASN A 212 21.75 5.47 -9.71
N VAL A 213 21.24 5.21 -10.91
CA VAL A 213 21.80 5.69 -12.18
C VAL A 213 20.93 6.82 -12.71
N GLU A 214 21.56 7.96 -12.99
CA GLU A 214 20.90 9.10 -13.63
C GLU A 214 20.79 8.87 -15.14
N ILE A 215 19.66 9.25 -15.72
CA ILE A 215 19.42 9.15 -17.16
C ILE A 215 20.38 10.09 -17.91
N ASN A 216 20.87 9.65 -19.07
CA ASN A 216 21.85 10.33 -19.93
C ASN A 216 23.27 10.46 -19.35
N LYS A 217 23.57 9.79 -18.24
CA LYS A 217 24.90 9.76 -17.64
C LYS A 217 25.52 8.37 -17.81
N ALA A 218 26.79 8.34 -18.25
CA ALA A 218 27.56 7.10 -18.27
C ALA A 218 28.11 6.82 -16.86
N ILE A 219 28.03 5.58 -16.42
CA ILE A 219 28.56 5.12 -15.14
C ILE A 219 29.43 3.88 -15.34
N THR A 220 30.55 3.82 -14.63
CA THR A 220 31.43 2.66 -14.59
C THR A 220 31.12 1.84 -13.35
N VAL A 221 30.75 0.58 -13.54
CA VAL A 221 30.25 -0.32 -12.49
C VAL A 221 30.99 -1.65 -12.54
N VAL A 222 31.08 -2.33 -11.40
CA VAL A 222 31.71 -3.66 -11.34
C VAL A 222 30.69 -4.73 -11.71
N SER A 223 31.13 -5.78 -12.41
CA SER A 223 30.31 -6.97 -12.70
C SER A 223 29.61 -7.50 -11.44
N GLY A 224 28.32 -7.78 -11.54
CA GLY A 224 27.47 -8.24 -10.44
C GLY A 224 26.91 -7.16 -9.50
N GLN A 225 27.22 -5.88 -9.70
CA GLN A 225 26.58 -4.78 -8.95
C GLN A 225 25.17 -4.51 -9.46
N LYS A 226 24.22 -4.34 -8.54
CA LYS A 226 22.82 -4.00 -8.86
C LYS A 226 22.65 -2.50 -9.02
N LEU A 227 22.03 -2.11 -10.11
CA LEU A 227 21.76 -0.72 -10.47
C LEU A 227 20.26 -0.48 -10.52
N LYS A 228 19.84 0.75 -10.21
CA LYS A 228 18.44 1.20 -10.27
C LYS A 228 18.31 2.49 -11.06
N VAL A 229 17.28 2.57 -11.90
CA VAL A 229 16.86 3.81 -12.56
C VAL A 229 15.39 4.06 -12.22
N ASP A 230 15.11 5.27 -11.74
CA ASP A 230 13.75 5.75 -11.55
C ASP A 230 13.25 6.42 -12.85
N LEU A 231 12.16 5.90 -13.41
CA LEU A 231 11.57 6.34 -14.68
C LEU A 231 10.42 7.34 -14.49
N GLY A 232 10.40 8.06 -13.36
CA GLY A 232 9.30 9.00 -13.03
C GLY A 232 9.00 9.97 -14.16
N ASP A 233 10.03 10.64 -14.68
CA ASP A 233 9.88 11.62 -15.78
C ASP A 233 9.55 10.95 -17.13
N PHE A 234 10.02 9.72 -17.36
CA PHE A 234 9.79 8.96 -18.59
C PHE A 234 8.32 8.53 -18.76
N LEU A 235 7.62 8.23 -17.66
CA LEU A 235 6.20 7.85 -17.71
C LEU A 235 5.29 9.01 -18.18
N HIS A 236 5.74 10.26 -18.05
CA HIS A 236 5.02 11.45 -18.49
C HIS A 236 5.26 11.82 -19.97
N LEU A 237 6.20 11.16 -20.65
CA LEU A 237 6.51 11.40 -22.06
C LEU A 237 5.48 10.74 -23.00
N GLU A 238 5.55 11.03 -24.30
CA GLU A 238 4.63 10.46 -25.30
C GLU A 238 4.86 8.96 -25.52
N ASP A 239 3.86 8.24 -26.06
CA ASP A 239 3.91 6.77 -26.21
C ASP A 239 4.96 6.27 -27.21
N SER A 240 5.56 7.16 -27.98
CA SER A 240 6.71 6.92 -28.88
C SER A 240 8.05 6.80 -28.16
N ALA A 241 8.11 7.12 -26.86
CA ALA A 241 9.34 7.09 -26.09
C ALA A 241 9.93 5.68 -25.96
N GLN A 242 11.25 5.56 -26.13
CA GLN A 242 12.00 4.32 -25.94
C GLN A 242 13.14 4.52 -24.95
N LEU A 243 13.24 3.60 -24.00
CA LEU A 243 14.36 3.49 -23.09
C LEU A 243 15.45 2.63 -23.75
N VAL A 244 16.65 3.18 -23.86
CA VAL A 244 17.80 2.52 -24.48
C VAL A 244 18.91 2.38 -23.45
N ILE A 245 19.27 1.14 -23.14
CA ILE A 245 20.32 0.78 -22.19
C ILE A 245 21.50 0.23 -22.99
N GLU A 246 22.65 0.89 -22.93
CA GLU A 246 23.89 0.51 -23.62
C GLU A 246 24.94 0.12 -22.59
N SER A 247 25.68 -0.97 -22.85
CA SER A 247 26.73 -1.44 -21.96
C SER A 247 27.93 -2.02 -22.73
N THR A 248 29.12 -1.91 -22.15
CA THR A 248 30.33 -2.59 -22.69
C THR A 248 30.34 -4.09 -22.44
N SER A 249 29.62 -4.56 -21.42
CA SER A 249 29.48 -5.96 -21.02
C SER A 249 28.03 -6.43 -21.19
N ASP A 250 27.78 -7.74 -21.14
CA ASP A 250 26.42 -8.25 -21.19
C ASP A 250 25.63 -7.77 -19.98
N ILE A 251 24.34 -7.50 -20.15
CA ILE A 251 23.49 -6.96 -19.08
C ILE A 251 22.20 -7.75 -18.99
N ILE A 252 21.73 -7.91 -17.75
CA ILE A 252 20.38 -8.36 -17.45
C ILE A 252 19.59 -7.19 -16.86
N VAL A 253 18.29 -7.13 -17.18
CA VAL A 253 17.39 -6.06 -16.78
C VAL A 253 16.07 -6.67 -16.29
N SER A 254 15.55 -6.13 -15.18
CA SER A 254 14.32 -6.59 -14.54
C SER A 254 13.58 -5.41 -13.93
N ASN A 255 12.29 -5.59 -13.65
CA ASN A 255 11.47 -4.60 -12.93
C ASN A 255 11.42 -4.88 -11.42
N ASN A 256 12.13 -5.92 -10.96
CA ASN A 256 12.17 -6.29 -9.56
C ASN A 256 13.56 -6.00 -8.97
N ARG A 257 13.56 -5.47 -7.75
CA ARG A 257 14.76 -5.27 -6.92
C ARG A 257 15.54 -6.57 -6.71
N TYR A 258 14.87 -7.71 -6.69
CA TYR A 258 15.46 -9.03 -6.51
C TYR A 258 16.06 -9.61 -7.81
N ILE A 259 16.52 -8.77 -8.74
CA ILE A 259 17.25 -9.21 -9.93
C ILE A 259 18.42 -10.12 -9.53
N SER A 260 18.57 -11.24 -10.23
CA SER A 260 19.64 -12.21 -10.05
C SER A 260 19.96 -12.88 -11.39
N ASP A 261 21.03 -13.67 -11.42
CA ASP A 261 21.34 -14.61 -12.51
C ASP A 261 20.13 -15.47 -12.89
N ASP A 262 19.36 -15.89 -11.91
CA ASP A 262 18.18 -16.74 -12.09
C ASP A 262 16.85 -15.98 -12.27
N SER A 263 16.83 -14.64 -12.27
CA SER A 263 15.60 -13.84 -12.27
C SER A 263 15.77 -12.50 -12.97
N PHE A 264 15.40 -12.46 -14.26
CA PHE A 264 15.46 -11.26 -15.09
C PHE A 264 14.44 -11.32 -16.23
N VAL A 265 14.12 -10.15 -16.82
CA VAL A 265 13.10 -10.01 -17.89
C VAL A 265 13.75 -9.84 -19.25
N TRP A 266 14.79 -9.01 -19.34
CA TRP A 266 15.52 -8.75 -20.57
C TRP A 266 17.01 -9.05 -20.38
N SER A 267 17.67 -9.50 -21.45
CA SER A 267 19.12 -9.66 -21.46
C SER A 267 19.70 -9.40 -22.84
N THR A 268 21.01 -9.20 -22.90
CA THR A 268 21.77 -9.10 -24.16
C THR A 268 22.26 -10.45 -24.69
N PHE A 269 22.02 -11.58 -24.00
CA PHE A 269 22.55 -12.90 -24.39
C PHE A 269 22.05 -13.39 -25.76
N ASN A 270 20.90 -12.87 -26.22
CA ASN A 270 20.29 -13.21 -27.50
C ASN A 270 20.55 -12.15 -28.59
N SER A 271 21.41 -11.17 -28.32
CA SER A 271 21.73 -10.08 -29.24
C SER A 271 23.23 -9.85 -29.25
N GLY A 272 23.85 -9.92 -30.43
CA GLY A 272 25.25 -9.53 -30.58
C GLY A 272 25.54 -8.04 -30.42
N VAL A 273 24.50 -7.27 -30.11
CA VAL A 273 24.56 -5.87 -29.74
C VAL A 273 24.28 -5.78 -28.25
N LYS A 274 25.22 -5.21 -27.49
CA LYS A 274 25.13 -4.98 -26.04
C LYS A 274 24.24 -3.79 -25.70
N GLN A 275 23.04 -3.77 -26.29
CA GLN A 275 22.05 -2.71 -26.17
C GLN A 275 20.66 -3.32 -26.01
N ILE A 276 19.89 -2.84 -25.04
CA ILE A 276 18.48 -3.21 -24.84
C ILE A 276 17.61 -1.99 -25.12
N LYS A 277 16.59 -2.15 -25.95
CA LYS A 277 15.60 -1.11 -26.27
C LYS A 277 14.23 -1.53 -25.75
N ILE A 278 13.62 -0.72 -24.89
CA ILE A 278 12.32 -0.98 -24.27
C ILE A 278 11.38 0.19 -24.58
N GLY A 279 10.31 -0.08 -25.33
CA GLY A 279 9.29 0.95 -25.62
C GLY A 279 8.38 1.21 -24.41
N LYS A 280 7.87 2.45 -24.29
CA LYS A 280 6.93 2.84 -23.23
C LYS A 280 5.65 2.01 -23.20
N THR A 281 5.16 1.55 -24.35
CA THR A 281 3.95 0.71 -24.46
C THR A 281 4.12 -0.71 -23.92
N ASN A 282 5.33 -1.09 -23.50
CA ASN A 282 5.58 -2.41 -22.94
C ASN A 282 4.93 -2.54 -21.54
N GLN A 283 3.97 -3.46 -21.41
CA GLN A 283 3.24 -3.71 -20.16
C GLN A 283 4.14 -4.18 -19.00
N LEU A 284 5.32 -4.73 -19.31
CA LEU A 284 6.27 -5.17 -18.29
C LEU A 284 7.04 -3.98 -17.70
N LEU A 285 7.14 -2.84 -18.39
CA LEU A 285 7.89 -1.69 -17.90
C LEU A 285 7.16 -1.03 -16.73
N LYS A 286 7.84 -0.96 -15.58
CA LYS A 286 7.35 -0.28 -14.36
C LYS A 286 8.05 1.05 -14.14
N SER A 287 7.66 1.78 -13.10
CA SER A 287 8.28 3.05 -12.69
C SER A 287 9.76 2.93 -12.29
N GLN A 288 10.22 1.73 -11.98
CA GLN A 288 11.61 1.46 -11.60
C GLN A 288 12.14 0.28 -12.40
N VAL A 289 13.37 0.43 -12.89
CA VAL A 289 14.09 -0.61 -13.62
C VAL A 289 15.39 -0.91 -12.91
N PHE A 290 15.67 -2.20 -12.73
CA PHE A 290 16.88 -2.72 -12.13
C PHE A 290 17.72 -3.41 -13.19
N MET A 291 19.03 -3.22 -13.14
CA MET A 291 19.97 -3.79 -14.11
C MET A 291 21.24 -4.28 -13.44
N MET A 292 21.85 -5.31 -14.03
CA MET A 292 23.08 -5.90 -13.51
C MET A 292 23.98 -6.31 -14.68
N PRO A 293 25.23 -5.80 -14.75
CA PRO A 293 26.20 -6.26 -15.73
C PRO A 293 26.72 -7.64 -15.37
N MET A 294 26.80 -8.49 -16.39
CA MET A 294 27.25 -9.87 -16.36
C MET A 294 28.56 -9.96 -17.15
N ASP A 295 29.65 -10.14 -16.43
CA ASP A 295 31.00 -10.28 -16.97
C ASP A 295 31.88 -11.08 -15.99
N VAL A 296 33.13 -11.34 -16.35
CA VAL A 296 34.13 -11.99 -15.50
C VAL A 296 34.20 -11.30 -14.11
N PRO A 297 34.34 -12.06 -13.01
CA PRO A 297 34.42 -11.48 -11.67
C PRO A 297 35.50 -10.39 -11.59
N LYS A 298 35.11 -9.18 -11.15
CA LYS A 298 35.94 -7.96 -11.01
C LYS A 298 36.22 -7.16 -12.29
N ALA A 299 35.61 -7.50 -13.44
CA ALA A 299 35.63 -6.62 -14.60
C ALA A 299 34.75 -5.37 -14.36
N THR A 300 35.16 -4.24 -14.92
CA THR A 300 34.38 -2.99 -14.92
C THR A 300 33.64 -2.84 -16.24
N ALA A 301 32.33 -2.59 -16.18
CA ALA A 301 31.49 -2.28 -17.33
C ALA A 301 31.11 -0.79 -17.33
N GLU A 302 31.15 -0.14 -18.49
CA GLU A 302 30.54 1.18 -18.68
C GLU A 302 29.10 1.01 -19.16
N LEU A 303 28.16 1.62 -18.45
CA LEU A 303 26.74 1.55 -18.74
C LEU A 303 26.17 2.95 -18.93
N LYS A 304 25.32 3.12 -19.94
CA LYS A 304 24.62 4.37 -20.23
C LYS A 304 23.14 4.09 -20.48
N VAL A 305 22.28 4.83 -19.80
CA VAL A 305 20.82 4.79 -20.03
C VAL A 305 20.40 6.08 -20.72
N THR A 306 19.65 5.96 -21.82
CA THR A 306 19.16 7.10 -22.60
C THR A 306 17.68 6.94 -22.91
N ILE A 307 16.97 8.07 -23.02
CA ILE A 307 15.59 8.12 -23.50
C ILE A 307 15.62 8.69 -24.91
N VAL A 308 14.95 8.03 -25.85
CA VAL A 308 14.81 8.47 -27.24
C VAL A 308 13.32 8.63 -27.55
N ASP A 309 12.89 9.86 -27.84
CA ASP A 309 11.53 10.18 -28.29
C ASP A 309 11.50 10.28 -29.82
N HIS A 310 10.66 9.46 -30.47
CA HIS A 310 10.47 9.49 -31.92
C HIS A 310 9.44 10.56 -32.39
N THR A 311 8.99 11.47 -31.53
CA THR A 311 8.02 12.53 -31.89
C THR A 311 8.63 13.88 -32.27
N ALA A 312 9.95 14.04 -32.17
CA ALA A 312 10.63 15.02 -33.00
C ALA A 312 10.64 14.46 -34.42
N THR A 313 9.76 14.99 -35.28
CA THR A 313 9.80 14.87 -36.74
C THR A 313 11.14 14.36 -37.22
N GLU A 314 11.17 13.06 -37.49
CA GLU A 314 11.80 12.59 -38.69
C GLU A 314 11.05 13.35 -39.84
N HIS A 315 11.43 14.55 -40.29
CA HIS A 315 12.67 14.77 -41.02
C HIS A 315 13.67 13.67 -40.74
N VAL A 316 13.35 12.49 -41.29
CA VAL A 316 14.28 11.78 -42.12
C VAL A 316 14.80 12.87 -43.07
N THR A 317 15.75 13.69 -42.61
CA THR A 317 17.01 13.68 -43.31
C THR A 317 17.36 12.20 -43.30
N GLU A 318 16.89 11.53 -44.34
CA GLU A 318 17.82 11.04 -45.33
C GLU A 318 18.88 12.14 -45.41
N SER A 319 19.83 12.11 -44.46
CA SER A 319 21.16 11.95 -44.93
C SER A 319 21.14 10.64 -45.73
N GLU A 320 20.61 10.71 -46.96
CA GLU A 320 21.52 10.60 -48.08
C GLU A 320 22.77 11.27 -47.56
N ASN A 321 23.74 10.45 -47.13
CA ASN A 321 25.08 10.94 -47.14
C ASN A 321 25.24 11.42 -48.59
N GLU A 322 24.93 12.69 -48.85
CA GLU A 322 25.71 13.50 -49.75
C GLU A 322 27.09 13.40 -49.14
N LEU A 323 27.73 12.27 -49.45
CA LEU A 323 29.14 12.07 -49.34
C LEU A 323 29.66 13.31 -50.04
N ASP A 324 30.19 14.22 -49.24
CA ASP A 324 30.97 15.34 -49.71
C ASP A 324 31.81 14.82 -50.88
N SER A 325 31.83 15.50 -52.03
CA SER A 325 32.23 14.92 -53.33
C SER A 325 33.58 14.19 -53.37
N ASP A 326 34.38 14.39 -52.31
CA ASP A 326 35.67 13.80 -51.97
C ASP A 326 35.63 12.54 -51.09
N HIS A 327 34.49 12.01 -50.67
CA HIS A 327 34.37 10.80 -49.83
C HIS A 327 33.63 9.66 -50.54
N VAL A 328 34.05 8.41 -50.31
CA VAL A 328 33.49 7.18 -50.87
C VAL A 328 33.42 6.12 -49.76
N ILE A 329 32.34 5.33 -49.73
CA ILE A 329 32.19 4.22 -48.79
C ILE A 329 32.95 3.00 -49.31
N CYS A 330 33.80 2.40 -48.48
CA CYS A 330 34.51 1.18 -48.85
C CYS A 330 33.56 0.04 -49.16
N SER A 331 33.75 -0.65 -50.29
CA SER A 331 32.99 -1.86 -50.59
C SER A 331 33.23 -3.01 -49.60
N ASN A 332 34.31 -2.96 -48.80
CA ASN A 332 34.73 -4.04 -47.91
C ASN A 332 34.49 -3.75 -46.41
N CYS A 333 35.01 -2.66 -45.85
CA CYS A 333 34.78 -2.32 -44.43
C CYS A 333 33.57 -1.43 -44.18
N ASN A 334 32.88 -0.95 -45.22
CA ASN A 334 31.79 0.02 -45.15
C ASN A 334 32.15 1.34 -44.42
N SER A 335 33.44 1.63 -44.18
CA SER A 335 33.86 2.92 -43.63
C SER A 335 33.91 3.99 -44.71
N THR A 336 33.60 5.23 -44.33
CA THR A 336 33.76 6.41 -45.17
C THR A 336 35.25 6.73 -45.34
N ILE A 337 35.72 6.85 -46.59
CA ILE A 337 37.12 7.06 -46.95
C ILE A 337 37.20 8.22 -47.95
N LEU A 338 38.30 8.96 -47.96
CA LEU A 338 38.57 9.93 -49.02
C LEU A 338 38.75 9.23 -50.39
N LYS A 339 38.15 9.77 -51.45
CA LYS A 339 38.17 9.25 -52.82
C LYS A 339 39.60 9.03 -53.35
N GLN A 340 40.54 9.89 -52.94
CA GLN A 340 41.97 9.79 -53.28
C GLN A 340 42.65 8.57 -52.63
N SER A 341 42.21 8.14 -51.45
CA SER A 341 42.78 7.00 -50.71
C SER A 341 41.97 5.71 -50.87
N GLN A 342 40.87 5.73 -51.62
CA GLN A 342 40.01 4.56 -51.87
C GLN A 342 40.80 3.34 -52.34
N PHE A 343 41.66 3.49 -53.36
CA PHE A 343 42.40 2.35 -53.92
C PHE A 343 43.39 1.74 -52.91
N MET A 344 44.07 2.57 -52.11
CA MET A 344 45.00 2.06 -51.09
C MET A 344 44.26 1.44 -49.91
N HIS A 345 43.20 2.09 -49.43
CA HIS A 345 42.39 1.59 -48.34
C HIS A 345 41.67 0.29 -48.72
N GLU A 346 41.04 0.20 -49.89
CA GLU A 346 40.33 -1.02 -50.31
C GLU A 346 41.28 -2.21 -50.44
N ASN A 347 42.48 -2.01 -50.99
CA ASN A 347 43.48 -3.08 -51.09
C ASN A 347 44.03 -3.48 -49.72
N PHE A 348 44.30 -2.53 -48.83
CA PHE A 348 44.72 -2.81 -47.46
C PHE A 348 43.63 -3.52 -46.66
N CYS A 349 42.39 -3.02 -46.76
CA CYS A 349 41.21 -3.59 -46.14
C CYS A 349 40.91 -4.99 -46.65
N ARG A 350 41.01 -5.28 -47.97
CA ARG A 350 40.83 -6.64 -48.50
C ARG A 350 41.92 -7.61 -48.05
N ARG A 351 43.13 -7.10 -47.79
CA ARG A 351 44.25 -7.92 -47.33
C ARG A 351 44.16 -8.23 -45.85
N ASN A 352 43.71 -7.29 -45.03
CA ASN A 352 43.74 -7.39 -43.57
C ASN A 352 42.38 -7.67 -42.93
N ASN A 353 41.28 -7.35 -43.62
CA ASN A 353 39.94 -7.48 -43.08
C ASN A 353 39.09 -8.51 -43.83
N ILE A 354 38.34 -9.30 -43.08
CA ILE A 354 37.43 -10.32 -43.58
C ILE A 354 36.01 -9.97 -43.12
N LYS A 355 35.05 -10.00 -44.07
CA LYS A 355 33.62 -9.95 -43.75
C LYS A 355 33.16 -11.27 -43.15
N CYS A 356 32.33 -11.16 -42.12
CA CYS A 356 31.55 -12.26 -41.55
C CYS A 356 30.81 -13.06 -42.64
N GLN A 357 31.16 -14.35 -42.79
CA GLN A 357 30.61 -15.20 -43.86
C GLN A 357 29.15 -15.63 -43.60
N LYS A 358 28.68 -15.53 -42.36
CA LYS A 358 27.32 -15.88 -41.95
C LYS A 358 26.32 -14.72 -42.04
N GLY A 359 26.69 -13.60 -42.68
CA GLY A 359 25.77 -12.52 -43.02
C GLY A 359 25.49 -11.48 -41.92
N CYS A 360 26.31 -11.41 -40.86
CA CYS A 360 26.17 -10.40 -39.82
C CYS A 360 26.67 -8.99 -40.20
N ASN A 361 27.15 -8.79 -41.42
CA ASN A 361 27.68 -7.53 -41.97
C ASN A 361 28.84 -6.87 -41.18
N LYS A 362 29.39 -7.53 -40.15
CA LYS A 362 30.60 -7.10 -39.43
C LYS A 362 31.88 -7.47 -40.19
N VAL A 363 32.90 -6.61 -40.03
CA VAL A 363 34.19 -6.72 -40.70
C VAL A 363 35.27 -6.81 -39.63
N PHE A 364 36.05 -7.89 -39.65
CA PHE A 364 37.07 -8.19 -38.64
C PHE A 364 38.46 -8.17 -39.25
N ILE A 365 39.47 -7.86 -38.44
CA ILE A 365 40.86 -8.11 -38.82
C ILE A 365 41.08 -9.63 -38.84
N LYS A 366 41.92 -10.13 -39.76
CA LYS A 366 42.20 -11.57 -39.93
C LYS A 366 42.52 -12.32 -38.62
N SER A 367 43.13 -11.65 -37.65
CA SER A 367 43.49 -12.22 -36.34
C SER A 367 42.35 -12.29 -35.33
N SER A 368 41.27 -11.50 -35.50
CA SER A 368 40.15 -11.40 -34.54
C SER A 368 38.92 -12.20 -34.95
N LEU A 369 38.88 -12.76 -36.16
CA LEU A 369 37.72 -13.51 -36.65
C LEU A 369 37.44 -14.77 -35.83
N ASP A 370 38.48 -15.38 -35.27
CA ASP A 370 38.36 -16.65 -34.54
C ASP A 370 37.60 -16.52 -33.20
N GLN A 371 37.48 -15.29 -32.66
CA GLN A 371 36.73 -15.00 -31.43
C GLN A 371 35.24 -14.71 -31.70
N HIS A 372 34.88 -14.47 -32.96
CA HIS A 372 33.54 -14.15 -33.37
C HIS A 372 32.70 -15.42 -33.58
N TRP A 373 31.54 -15.50 -32.94
CA TRP A 373 30.69 -16.68 -32.92
C TRP A 373 29.27 -16.37 -33.42
N HIS A 374 28.56 -17.44 -33.80
CA HIS A 374 27.16 -17.39 -34.25
C HIS A 374 26.41 -18.62 -33.77
N CYS A 375 25.25 -18.40 -33.13
CA CYS A 375 24.35 -19.47 -32.70
C CYS A 375 22.89 -18.99 -32.73
N CYS A 376 21.95 -19.81 -33.17
CA CYS A 376 20.49 -19.53 -33.12
C CYS A 376 20.05 -18.11 -33.53
N ASN A 377 20.62 -17.56 -34.62
CA ASN A 377 20.44 -16.18 -35.13
C ASN A 377 21.09 -15.06 -34.30
N SER A 378 21.73 -15.38 -33.18
CA SER A 378 22.63 -14.50 -32.44
C SER A 378 24.06 -14.57 -32.98
N PHE A 379 24.83 -13.53 -32.67
CA PHE A 379 26.26 -13.47 -32.91
C PHE A 379 26.95 -12.79 -31.72
N GLY A 380 28.26 -12.93 -31.57
CA GLY A 380 29.02 -12.21 -30.55
C GLY A 380 30.49 -12.19 -30.90
N ASP A 381 31.25 -11.29 -30.27
CA ASP A 381 32.64 -11.02 -30.64
C ASP A 381 33.65 -11.53 -29.59
N THR A 382 33.16 -12.03 -28.46
CA THR A 382 33.97 -12.51 -27.34
C THR A 382 33.59 -13.95 -26.97
N PRO A 383 34.57 -14.81 -26.64
CA PRO A 383 34.31 -16.20 -26.23
C PRO A 383 33.51 -16.28 -24.92
N GLU A 384 33.67 -15.31 -24.02
CA GLU A 384 32.91 -15.24 -22.77
C GLU A 384 31.41 -15.03 -23.02
N ALA A 385 31.05 -14.23 -24.04
CA ALA A 385 29.66 -14.05 -24.43
C ALA A 385 29.07 -15.33 -25.06
N LEU A 386 29.90 -16.18 -25.68
CA LEU A 386 29.48 -17.49 -26.17
C LEU A 386 29.19 -18.46 -25.02
N GLU A 387 30.02 -18.46 -23.98
CA GLU A 387 29.79 -19.25 -22.78
C GLU A 387 28.48 -18.85 -22.09
N LEU A 388 28.23 -17.55 -21.92
CA LEU A 388 26.96 -17.05 -21.38
C LEU A 388 25.76 -17.40 -22.29
N HIS A 389 25.90 -17.22 -23.61
CA HIS A 389 24.85 -17.59 -24.57
C HIS A 389 24.51 -19.08 -24.46
N ASN A 390 25.51 -19.94 -24.45
CA ASN A 390 25.31 -21.38 -24.30
C ASN A 390 24.66 -21.68 -22.95
N HIS A 391 25.23 -21.22 -21.83
CA HIS A 391 24.66 -21.49 -20.51
C HIS A 391 23.16 -21.15 -20.40
N TYR A 392 22.75 -19.96 -20.86
CA TYR A 392 21.37 -19.51 -20.70
C TYR A 392 20.38 -20.02 -21.76
N LEU A 393 20.83 -20.27 -23.00
CA LEU A 393 19.96 -20.65 -24.12
C LEU A 393 20.09 -22.12 -24.53
N HIS A 394 21.21 -22.75 -24.18
CA HIS A 394 21.59 -24.13 -24.50
C HIS A 394 22.10 -24.82 -23.23
N ASN A 395 21.21 -25.35 -22.39
CA ASN A 395 21.55 -26.14 -21.20
C ASN A 395 22.86 -26.91 -21.41
N ASP A 396 23.87 -26.66 -20.56
CA ASP A 396 25.24 -27.18 -20.66
C ASP A 396 25.28 -28.71 -20.80
N LEU A 397 25.07 -29.23 -22.00
CA LEU A 397 25.14 -30.66 -22.32
C LEU A 397 25.73 -30.80 -23.72
N SER A 398 27.05 -30.97 -23.72
CA SER A 398 27.73 -31.81 -24.69
C SER A 398 26.98 -33.13 -24.87
N LEU A 399 26.65 -33.47 -26.12
CA LEU A 399 26.29 -34.81 -26.62
C LEU A 399 24.98 -35.42 -26.08
N ASP A 400 23.90 -35.25 -26.84
CA ASP A 400 23.07 -36.33 -27.44
C ASP A 400 21.68 -35.77 -27.83
N LEU A 401 21.27 -36.01 -29.07
CA LEU A 401 20.11 -35.36 -29.72
C LEU A 401 18.72 -35.80 -29.23
N ASP A 402 18.60 -36.68 -28.23
CA ASP A 402 17.33 -37.35 -27.90
C ASP A 402 16.82 -37.16 -26.46
N THR A 403 17.46 -36.35 -25.62
CA THR A 403 16.97 -36.07 -24.25
C THR A 403 17.06 -34.59 -23.88
N LEU A 404 16.20 -33.76 -24.50
CA LEU A 404 15.92 -32.41 -24.01
C LEU A 404 15.28 -32.52 -22.62
N LYS A 405 16.09 -32.40 -21.57
CA LYS A 405 15.60 -32.40 -20.19
C LYS A 405 14.96 -31.03 -19.92
N SER A 406 13.63 -31.00 -19.85
CA SER A 406 12.89 -29.80 -19.43
C SER A 406 13.29 -29.40 -18.02
N ILE A 407 13.47 -28.09 -17.80
CA ILE A 407 13.79 -27.54 -16.49
C ILE A 407 12.48 -27.19 -15.78
N VAL A 408 12.28 -27.74 -14.59
CA VAL A 408 11.12 -27.40 -13.75
C VAL A 408 11.50 -26.28 -12.79
N CYS A 409 10.62 -25.30 -12.61
CA CYS A 409 10.85 -24.23 -11.65
C CYS A 409 10.87 -24.76 -10.19
N PRO A 410 11.94 -24.55 -9.41
CA PRO A 410 12.03 -25.01 -8.02
C PRO A 410 11.07 -24.31 -7.04
N SER A 411 10.44 -23.21 -7.48
CA SER A 411 9.59 -22.38 -6.59
C SER A 411 8.10 -22.65 -6.79
N CYS A 412 7.65 -22.93 -8.00
CA CYS A 412 6.24 -23.29 -8.25
C CYS A 412 6.03 -24.77 -8.59
N HIS A 413 7.05 -25.50 -9.07
CA HIS A 413 6.98 -26.91 -9.49
C HIS A 413 5.91 -27.26 -10.55
N ASP A 414 5.24 -26.26 -11.13
CA ASP A 414 4.07 -26.47 -12.00
C ASP A 414 4.39 -26.34 -13.50
N GLU A 415 5.47 -25.64 -13.87
CA GLU A 415 5.81 -25.31 -15.26
C GLU A 415 7.18 -25.87 -15.68
N GLU A 416 7.24 -26.37 -16.92
CA GLU A 416 8.44 -26.90 -17.59
C GLU A 416 8.95 -25.91 -18.64
N PHE A 417 10.26 -25.63 -18.62
CA PHE A 417 10.93 -24.66 -19.50
C PHE A 417 12.00 -25.30 -20.36
N LYS A 418 12.24 -24.72 -21.55
CA LYS A 418 13.21 -25.26 -22.52
C LYS A 418 14.65 -24.88 -22.18
N ASN A 419 14.85 -23.72 -21.59
CA ASN A 419 16.16 -23.14 -21.29
C ASN A 419 16.10 -22.25 -20.04
N ILE A 420 17.27 -21.92 -19.48
CA ILE A 420 17.40 -21.13 -18.26
C ILE A 420 16.82 -19.72 -18.45
N PHE A 421 16.94 -19.15 -19.66
CA PHE A 421 16.35 -17.85 -19.98
C PHE A 421 14.81 -17.83 -19.78
N GLU A 422 14.08 -18.81 -20.31
CA GLU A 422 12.62 -18.89 -20.12
C GLU A 422 12.26 -19.07 -18.64
N LEU A 423 13.04 -19.85 -17.89
CA LEU A 423 12.87 -20.01 -16.44
C LEU A 423 13.08 -18.69 -15.69
N ALA A 424 14.12 -17.92 -16.04
CA ALA A 424 14.43 -16.64 -15.42
C ALA A 424 13.35 -15.59 -15.71
N PHE A 425 12.79 -15.62 -16.92
CA PHE A 425 11.65 -14.79 -17.31
C PHE A 425 10.39 -15.13 -16.48
N HIS A 426 10.08 -16.42 -16.31
CA HIS A 426 8.98 -16.86 -15.44
C HIS A 426 9.19 -16.41 -13.99
N LYS A 427 10.39 -16.67 -13.42
CA LYS A 427 10.76 -16.29 -12.04
C LYS A 427 10.60 -14.79 -11.78
N SER A 428 10.83 -13.94 -12.79
CA SER A 428 10.74 -12.48 -12.64
C SER A 428 9.35 -11.89 -12.92
N THR A 429 8.43 -12.65 -13.51
CA THR A 429 7.12 -12.14 -13.96
C THR A 429 5.93 -12.87 -13.33
N THR A 430 5.71 -14.14 -13.66
CA THR A 430 4.47 -14.89 -13.35
C THR A 430 4.62 -15.93 -12.25
N CYS A 431 5.85 -16.13 -11.73
CA CYS A 431 6.09 -17.17 -10.73
C CYS A 431 5.34 -16.92 -9.43
N ALA A 432 4.60 -17.94 -8.96
CA ALA A 432 3.91 -17.91 -7.67
C ALA A 432 4.86 -17.66 -6.47
N GLY A 433 6.13 -18.09 -6.59
CA GLY A 433 7.15 -17.89 -5.57
C GLY A 433 7.86 -16.53 -5.61
N LEU A 434 7.52 -15.67 -6.57
CA LEU A 434 8.13 -14.34 -6.68
C LEU A 434 7.77 -13.48 -5.47
N LEU A 435 8.79 -12.95 -4.78
CA LEU A 435 8.60 -12.05 -3.65
C LEU A 435 8.23 -10.64 -4.13
N HIS A 436 7.22 -10.06 -3.48
CA HIS A 436 6.78 -8.68 -3.71
C HIS A 436 6.35 -8.04 -2.38
N GLU A 437 6.46 -6.72 -2.30
CA GLU A 437 5.90 -5.96 -1.19
C GLU A 437 4.39 -5.81 -1.40
N CYS A 438 3.61 -6.38 -0.48
CA CYS A 438 2.15 -6.31 -0.55
C CYS A 438 1.67 -4.91 -0.16
N ARG A 439 0.81 -4.29 -0.98
CA ARG A 439 0.28 -2.94 -0.72
C ARG A 439 -0.57 -2.79 0.56
N PHE A 440 -1.02 -3.90 1.15
CA PHE A 440 -1.93 -3.89 2.31
C PHE A 440 -1.25 -4.21 3.64
N CYS A 441 -0.32 -5.16 3.67
CA CYS A 441 0.44 -5.49 4.87
C CYS A 441 1.86 -4.90 4.87
N HIS A 442 2.35 -4.37 3.74
CA HIS A 442 3.69 -3.81 3.58
C HIS A 442 4.82 -4.82 3.90
N LEU A 443 4.51 -6.12 3.82
CA LEU A 443 5.47 -7.20 4.00
C LEU A 443 5.84 -7.82 2.66
N LEU A 444 7.06 -8.35 2.59
CA LEU A 444 7.62 -9.04 1.42
C LEU A 444 7.12 -10.48 1.36
N GLN A 445 6.06 -10.75 0.61
CA GLN A 445 5.43 -12.08 0.57
C GLN A 445 5.53 -12.68 -0.84
N PRO A 446 5.51 -14.02 -0.98
CA PRO A 446 5.35 -14.65 -2.27
C PRO A 446 4.00 -14.24 -2.90
N GLN A 447 3.96 -14.09 -4.22
CA GLN A 447 2.74 -13.67 -4.92
C GLN A 447 1.61 -14.71 -4.80
N GLY A 448 1.93 -15.99 -4.65
CA GLY A 448 0.97 -17.09 -4.66
C GLY A 448 0.51 -17.45 -6.08
N THR A 449 -0.18 -18.58 -6.22
CA THR A 449 -0.70 -19.02 -7.52
C THR A 449 -1.83 -18.08 -7.97
N PRO A 450 -1.72 -17.44 -9.14
CA PRO A 450 -2.71 -16.46 -9.58
C PRO A 450 -4.06 -17.14 -9.83
N THR A 451 -5.13 -16.57 -9.27
CA THR A 451 -6.51 -16.96 -9.54
C THR A 451 -7.14 -16.05 -10.59
N THR A 452 -8.23 -16.47 -11.22
CA THR A 452 -8.94 -15.63 -12.20
C THR A 452 -9.35 -14.29 -11.61
N GLU A 453 -9.77 -14.28 -10.35
CA GLU A 453 -10.20 -13.13 -9.60
C GLU A 453 -9.04 -12.18 -9.28
N SER A 454 -7.88 -12.71 -8.87
CA SER A 454 -6.70 -11.88 -8.57
C SER A 454 -6.17 -11.20 -9.83
N VAL A 455 -6.15 -11.92 -10.96
CA VAL A 455 -5.71 -11.39 -12.26
C VAL A 455 -6.63 -10.28 -12.75
N VAL A 456 -7.96 -10.47 -12.68
CA VAL A 456 -8.93 -9.43 -13.06
C VAL A 456 -8.82 -8.20 -12.16
N ALA A 457 -8.52 -8.39 -10.88
CA ALA A 457 -8.28 -7.29 -9.94
C ALA A 457 -6.92 -6.58 -10.16
N GLY A 458 -6.03 -7.12 -11.01
CA GLY A 458 -4.68 -6.58 -11.21
C GLY A 458 -3.80 -6.66 -9.96
N MET A 459 -3.99 -7.70 -9.15
CA MET A 459 -3.30 -7.92 -7.87
C MET A 459 -2.67 -9.31 -7.83
N SER A 460 -1.63 -9.49 -7.00
CA SER A 460 -1.13 -10.83 -6.69
C SER A 460 -2.17 -11.62 -5.88
N GLN A 461 -2.05 -12.94 -5.83
CA GLN A 461 -2.97 -13.76 -5.03
C GLN A 461 -2.87 -13.41 -3.54
N HIS A 462 -1.66 -13.20 -3.02
CA HIS A 462 -1.47 -12.72 -1.66
C HIS A 462 -2.10 -11.34 -1.41
N GLU A 463 -1.93 -10.39 -2.33
CA GLU A 463 -2.60 -9.07 -2.23
C GLU A 463 -4.11 -9.20 -2.21
N TYR A 464 -4.68 -10.10 -3.01
CA TYR A 464 -6.12 -10.33 -3.06
C TYR A 464 -6.67 -10.87 -1.73
N GLU A 465 -5.98 -11.82 -1.11
CA GLU A 465 -6.33 -12.39 0.19
C GLU A 465 -6.13 -11.38 1.32
N CYS A 466 -4.99 -10.69 1.34
CA CYS A 466 -4.70 -9.65 2.33
C CYS A 466 -5.70 -8.49 2.23
N GLY A 467 -6.00 -8.06 1.00
CA GLY A 467 -6.96 -7.01 0.67
C GLY A 467 -8.42 -7.38 0.96
N SER A 468 -8.72 -8.66 1.20
CA SER A 468 -10.05 -9.14 1.60
C SER A 468 -10.35 -8.93 3.08
N LYS A 469 -9.33 -8.64 3.90
CA LYS A 469 -9.53 -8.21 5.29
C LYS A 469 -10.36 -6.92 5.32
N THR A 470 -11.24 -6.81 6.31
CA THR A 470 -12.09 -5.63 6.46
C THR A 470 -11.55 -4.68 7.51
N ASN A 471 -11.72 -3.39 7.27
CA ASN A 471 -11.44 -2.33 8.24
C ASN A 471 -12.60 -1.34 8.25
N GLN A 472 -12.72 -0.55 9.32
CA GLN A 472 -13.80 0.41 9.47
C GLN A 472 -13.45 1.72 8.75
N CYS A 473 -14.36 2.22 7.92
CA CYS A 473 -14.20 3.54 7.32
C CYS A 473 -14.33 4.64 8.38
N SER A 474 -13.35 5.55 8.46
CA SER A 474 -13.38 6.67 9.39
C SER A 474 -14.49 7.69 9.13
N LYS A 475 -14.99 7.78 7.88
CA LYS A 475 -16.05 8.74 7.50
C LYS A 475 -17.46 8.23 7.75
N CYS A 476 -17.75 6.96 7.42
CA CYS A 476 -19.10 6.40 7.54
C CYS A 476 -19.26 5.27 8.56
N GLY A 477 -18.17 4.80 9.17
CA GLY A 477 -18.19 3.71 10.15
C GLY A 477 -18.53 2.33 9.58
N ARG A 478 -18.70 2.19 8.26
CA ARG A 478 -18.98 0.89 7.62
C ARG A 478 -17.72 0.04 7.55
N LEU A 479 -17.89 -1.28 7.69
CA LEU A 479 -16.83 -2.26 7.48
C LEU A 479 -16.66 -2.52 5.98
N ILE A 480 -15.45 -2.29 5.48
CA ILE A 480 -15.12 -2.33 4.04
C ILE A 480 -13.83 -3.12 3.87
N ARG A 481 -13.72 -3.87 2.78
CA ARG A 481 -12.49 -4.62 2.47
C ARG A 481 -11.37 -3.65 2.11
N LEU A 482 -10.15 -3.92 2.55
CA LEU A 482 -8.96 -3.08 2.30
C LEU A 482 -8.80 -2.73 0.81
N ARG A 483 -9.05 -3.69 -0.09
CA ARG A 483 -8.99 -3.48 -1.54
C ARG A 483 -10.05 -2.52 -2.11
N ASP A 484 -11.17 -2.36 -1.42
CA ASP A 484 -12.32 -1.54 -1.85
C ASP A 484 -12.32 -0.15 -1.22
N PHE A 485 -11.31 0.20 -0.40
CA PHE A 485 -11.25 1.50 0.26
C PHE A 485 -11.11 2.65 -0.74
N GLU A 486 -10.29 2.50 -1.79
CA GLU A 486 -10.08 3.55 -2.78
C GLU A 486 -11.38 3.92 -3.51
N THR A 487 -12.11 2.91 -3.99
CA THR A 487 -13.41 3.11 -4.65
C THR A 487 -14.44 3.66 -3.67
N HIS A 488 -14.42 3.21 -2.42
CA HIS A 488 -15.28 3.75 -1.38
C HIS A 488 -15.00 5.22 -1.04
N PHE A 489 -13.74 5.64 -0.97
CA PHE A 489 -13.40 7.06 -0.77
C PHE A 489 -13.80 7.92 -1.95
N LYS A 490 -13.65 7.43 -3.19
CA LYS A 490 -14.18 8.10 -4.39
C LYS A 490 -15.70 8.27 -4.31
N LEU A 491 -16.43 7.27 -3.80
CA LEU A 491 -17.87 7.40 -3.57
C LEU A 491 -18.20 8.47 -2.52
N HIS A 492 -17.40 8.61 -1.47
CA HIS A 492 -17.57 9.71 -0.51
C HIS A 492 -17.39 11.08 -1.18
N GLU A 493 -16.39 11.21 -2.04
CA GLU A 493 -16.12 12.44 -2.78
C GLU A 493 -17.23 12.77 -3.78
N LEU A 494 -17.70 11.78 -4.55
CA LEU A 494 -18.84 11.95 -5.45
C LEU A 494 -20.12 12.36 -4.71
N ASN A 495 -20.37 11.76 -3.54
CA ASN A 495 -21.51 12.15 -2.71
C ASN A 495 -21.35 13.55 -2.09
N ARG A 496 -20.11 14.01 -1.82
CA ARG A 496 -19.83 15.38 -1.38
C ARG A 496 -20.16 16.37 -2.50
N ILE A 497 -19.62 16.15 -3.69
CA ILE A 497 -19.83 17.01 -4.87
C ILE A 497 -21.31 17.01 -5.29
N GLY A 498 -21.98 15.86 -5.21
CA GLY A 498 -23.41 15.74 -5.53
C GLY A 498 -24.37 16.42 -4.54
N GLN A 499 -23.89 17.01 -3.44
CA GLN A 499 -24.77 17.71 -2.50
C GLN A 499 -25.32 18.99 -3.13
N ALA A 500 -26.65 19.13 -3.11
CA ALA A 500 -27.28 20.37 -3.51
C ALA A 500 -26.82 21.54 -2.64
N LYS A 501 -26.63 22.70 -3.28
CA LYS A 501 -26.25 23.94 -2.63
C LYS A 501 -27.18 24.25 -1.43
N PRO A 502 -26.64 24.51 -0.23
CA PRO A 502 -27.45 24.89 0.93
C PRO A 502 -28.20 26.19 0.68
N ILE A 503 -29.47 26.27 1.11
CA ILE A 503 -30.28 27.48 0.96
C ILE A 503 -30.23 28.26 2.27
N LYS A 504 -29.63 29.47 2.23
CA LYS A 504 -29.58 30.38 3.37
C LYS A 504 -30.93 31.07 3.60
N CYS A 505 -31.19 31.45 4.85
CA CYS A 505 -32.31 32.30 5.21
C CYS A 505 -32.27 33.63 4.43
N SER A 506 -33.41 34.09 3.92
CA SER A 506 -33.56 35.38 3.22
C SER A 506 -33.28 36.62 4.10
N ASN A 507 -33.15 36.45 5.43
CA ASN A 507 -32.69 37.54 6.29
C ASN A 507 -31.17 37.69 6.18
N ILE A 508 -30.70 38.84 5.66
CA ILE A 508 -29.28 39.15 5.41
C ILE A 508 -28.45 39.01 6.69
N ASN A 509 -29.04 39.32 7.86
CA ASN A 509 -28.36 39.21 9.15
C ASN A 509 -28.30 37.76 9.69
N CYS A 510 -28.92 36.79 9.02
CA CYS A 510 -29.06 35.41 9.48
C CYS A 510 -28.20 34.45 8.65
N ILE A 511 -27.45 33.59 9.33
CA ILE A 511 -26.62 32.54 8.70
C ILE A 511 -27.29 31.15 8.70
N ARG A 512 -28.50 31.03 9.22
CA ARG A 512 -29.16 29.72 9.37
C ARG A 512 -29.61 29.20 8.02
N ILE A 513 -29.42 27.90 7.79
CA ILE A 513 -29.87 27.18 6.59
C ILE A 513 -31.32 26.74 6.78
N VAL A 514 -32.11 26.82 5.70
CA VAL A 514 -33.49 26.32 5.66
C VAL A 514 -33.47 24.81 5.43
N LYS A 515 -33.93 24.02 6.41
CA LYS A 515 -33.82 22.55 6.38
C LYS A 515 -34.77 21.88 5.39
N ASN A 516 -36.00 22.41 5.24
CA ASN A 516 -37.01 21.87 4.33
C ASN A 516 -37.46 22.94 3.33
N VAL A 517 -37.11 22.77 2.06
CA VAL A 517 -37.55 23.67 0.98
C VAL A 517 -39.05 23.51 0.71
N ALA A 518 -39.59 22.29 0.87
CA ALA A 518 -41.00 21.99 0.65
C ALA A 518 -41.96 22.68 1.64
N ASP A 519 -41.50 22.94 2.87
CA ASP A 519 -42.26 23.64 3.91
C ASP A 519 -41.82 25.12 4.07
N SER A 520 -41.06 25.64 3.11
CA SER A 520 -40.53 27.01 3.20
C SER A 520 -41.67 28.02 3.22
N ASN A 521 -41.58 29.00 4.11
CA ASN A 521 -42.54 30.10 4.14
C ASN A 521 -42.42 30.94 2.86
N ALA A 522 -43.47 31.70 2.54
CA ALA A 522 -43.56 32.55 1.36
C ALA A 522 -42.47 33.65 1.24
N ILE A 523 -41.57 33.77 2.23
CA ILE A 523 -40.50 34.77 2.29
C ILE A 523 -39.10 34.13 2.24
N GLY A 524 -38.96 32.81 2.45
CA GLY A 524 -37.65 32.13 2.51
C GLY A 524 -36.89 32.28 3.85
N LEU A 525 -37.59 32.55 4.95
CA LEU A 525 -37.00 32.71 6.29
C LEU A 525 -36.84 31.37 7.03
N CYS A 526 -35.84 31.25 7.90
CA CYS A 526 -35.76 30.13 8.85
C CYS A 526 -36.82 30.24 9.95
N ASP A 527 -37.13 29.13 10.62
CA ASP A 527 -38.18 29.05 11.66
C ASP A 527 -38.06 30.11 12.75
N PHE A 528 -36.83 30.45 13.14
CA PHE A 528 -36.57 31.47 14.15
C PHE A 528 -36.83 32.90 13.64
N CYS A 529 -36.48 33.19 12.38
CA CYS A 529 -36.75 34.49 11.80
C CYS A 529 -38.24 34.66 11.47
N TYR A 530 -38.90 33.56 11.10
CA TYR A 530 -40.32 33.53 10.75
C TYR A 530 -41.24 33.43 11.97
N GLY A 531 -40.81 32.85 13.09
CA GLY A 531 -41.61 32.66 14.30
C GLY A 531 -42.41 33.91 14.76
N PRO A 532 -41.79 35.11 14.86
CA PRO A 532 -42.51 36.33 15.21
C PRO A 532 -43.55 36.80 14.16
N LEU A 533 -43.43 36.31 12.93
CA LEU A 533 -44.33 36.58 11.81
C LEU A 533 -45.34 35.44 11.60
N TYR A 534 -45.30 34.39 12.42
CA TYR A 534 -46.20 33.25 12.30
C TYR A 534 -47.63 33.60 12.73
N SER A 535 -48.63 33.07 12.02
CA SER A 535 -50.03 33.09 12.46
C SER A 535 -50.76 31.92 11.85
N ASN A 536 -51.68 31.35 12.63
CA ASN A 536 -52.59 30.29 12.20
C ASN A 536 -53.75 30.79 11.32
N VAL A 537 -53.86 32.10 11.08
CA VAL A 537 -54.95 32.68 10.29
C VAL A 537 -54.65 32.51 8.81
N ASN A 538 -55.53 31.80 8.09
CA ASN A 538 -55.43 31.64 6.64
C ASN A 538 -55.52 33.01 5.94
N ASP A 539 -54.48 33.36 5.19
CA ASP A 539 -54.36 34.63 4.44
C ASP A 539 -53.89 34.34 3.01
N PRO A 540 -54.81 34.06 2.09
CA PRO A 540 -54.48 33.76 0.70
C PRO A 540 -53.93 34.98 -0.06
N THR A 541 -54.09 36.20 0.47
CA THR A 541 -53.63 37.45 -0.16
C THR A 541 -52.29 37.94 0.37
N LEU A 542 -51.73 37.28 1.40
CA LEU A 542 -50.51 37.68 2.13
C LEU A 542 -50.52 39.12 2.69
N SER A 543 -51.68 39.79 2.70
CA SER A 543 -51.82 41.18 3.13
C SER A 543 -51.59 41.35 4.64
N LYS A 544 -52.02 40.37 5.45
CA LYS A 544 -51.77 40.34 6.90
C LYS A 544 -50.33 39.96 7.22
N LEU A 545 -49.69 39.16 6.37
CA LEU A 545 -48.25 38.90 6.49
C LEU A 545 -47.46 40.18 6.22
N LYS A 546 -47.79 40.91 5.15
CA LYS A 546 -47.20 42.22 4.83
C LYS A 546 -47.35 43.23 5.97
N ALA A 547 -48.55 43.34 6.54
CA ALA A 547 -48.78 44.24 7.68
C ALA A 547 -47.94 43.87 8.93
N ARG A 548 -47.67 42.59 9.17
CA ARG A 548 -46.80 42.13 10.27
C ARG A 548 -45.33 42.43 10.00
N VAL A 549 -44.89 42.27 8.76
CA VAL A 549 -43.54 42.70 8.32
C VAL A 549 -43.37 44.21 8.50
N GLU A 550 -44.33 45.02 8.03
CA GLU A 550 -44.36 46.47 8.23
C GLU A 550 -44.25 46.84 9.70
N ARG A 551 -45.09 46.23 10.55
CA ARG A 551 -45.08 46.47 12.00
C ARG A 551 -43.72 46.14 12.62
N ARG A 552 -43.08 45.05 12.19
CA ARG A 552 -41.77 44.63 12.72
C ARG A 552 -40.68 45.64 12.38
N TYR A 553 -40.61 46.12 11.14
CA TYR A 553 -39.64 47.14 10.75
C TYR A 553 -39.87 48.48 11.45
N ILE A 554 -41.13 48.92 11.58
CA ILE A 554 -41.47 50.15 12.29
C ILE A 554 -40.99 50.09 13.76
N LEU A 555 -41.19 48.97 14.44
CA LEU A 555 -40.70 48.78 15.81
C LEU A 555 -39.18 48.79 15.88
N GLN A 556 -38.50 48.14 14.92
CA GLN A 556 -37.04 48.08 14.85
C GLN A 556 -36.38 49.46 14.62
N LEU A 557 -37.00 50.32 13.81
CA LEU A 557 -36.51 51.68 13.52
C LEU A 557 -36.93 52.72 14.56
N ASN A 558 -38.08 52.56 15.22
CA ASN A 558 -38.56 53.54 16.19
C ASN A 558 -38.08 53.26 17.63
N ALA A 559 -38.22 52.02 18.09
CA ALA A 559 -37.83 51.61 19.45
C ALA A 559 -36.45 50.95 19.49
N GLY A 560 -36.06 50.27 18.41
CA GLY A 560 -34.85 49.45 18.39
C GLY A 560 -35.05 48.08 19.06
N CYS A 561 -34.04 47.20 18.96
CA CYS A 561 -34.07 45.88 19.58
C CYS A 561 -33.63 45.88 21.06
N GLY A 562 -33.15 47.01 21.57
CA GLY A 562 -32.71 47.17 22.97
C GLY A 562 -31.30 46.62 23.27
N ASN A 563 -30.61 46.06 22.27
CA ASN A 563 -29.29 45.45 22.44
C ASN A 563 -28.15 46.37 21.96
N THR A 564 -27.14 46.57 22.81
CA THR A 564 -25.96 47.41 22.53
C THR A 564 -24.99 46.82 21.50
N TRP A 565 -25.04 45.49 21.31
CA TRP A 565 -24.20 44.75 20.36
C TRP A 565 -24.84 44.63 18.96
N CYS A 566 -26.03 45.18 18.75
CA CYS A 566 -26.70 45.11 17.47
C CYS A 566 -25.92 45.92 16.41
N LYS A 567 -25.57 45.30 15.28
CA LYS A 567 -24.90 45.96 14.15
C LYS A 567 -25.78 46.12 12.91
N ASN A 568 -27.09 45.90 13.05
CA ASN A 568 -28.02 46.01 11.93
C ASN A 568 -28.25 47.50 11.56
N PRO A 569 -27.98 47.94 10.32
CA PRO A 569 -28.22 49.33 9.89
C PRO A 569 -29.69 49.73 9.98
N GLU A 570 -30.60 48.76 9.86
CA GLU A 570 -32.06 48.98 9.93
C GLU A 570 -32.61 48.93 11.37
N CYS A 571 -31.78 49.20 12.38
CA CYS A 571 -32.16 49.17 13.79
C CYS A 571 -31.69 50.42 14.52
N LYS A 572 -32.58 51.08 15.27
CA LYS A 572 -32.22 52.26 16.07
C LYS A 572 -31.14 51.96 17.11
N SER A 573 -31.18 50.78 17.72
CA SER A 573 -30.24 50.38 18.77
C SER A 573 -28.81 50.15 18.27
N SER A 574 -28.58 50.05 16.96
CA SER A 574 -27.23 49.85 16.42
C SER A 574 -26.39 51.14 16.37
N GLY A 575 -27.02 52.31 16.47
CA GLY A 575 -26.36 53.60 16.28
C GLY A 575 -25.90 53.88 14.84
N LEU A 576 -26.10 52.94 13.91
CA LEU A 576 -25.78 53.06 12.48
C LEU A 576 -26.98 53.60 11.67
N SER A 577 -28.19 53.51 12.23
CA SER A 577 -29.40 53.98 11.57
C SER A 577 -29.53 55.51 11.66
N PRO A 578 -29.86 56.22 10.56
CA PRO A 578 -30.12 57.66 10.63
C PRO A 578 -31.32 57.96 11.52
N THR A 579 -31.24 59.04 12.30
CA THR A 579 -32.38 59.51 13.10
C THR A 579 -33.50 59.99 12.18
N ARG A 580 -34.62 59.26 12.16
CA ARG A 580 -35.80 59.55 11.34
C ARG A 580 -37.00 59.89 12.21
N THR A 581 -37.88 60.76 11.74
CA THR A 581 -39.18 61.00 12.37
C THR A 581 -40.13 59.83 12.10
N MET A 582 -41.20 59.71 12.89
CA MET A 582 -42.14 58.58 12.75
C MET A 582 -42.81 58.54 11.36
N MET A 583 -43.08 59.71 10.76
CA MET A 583 -43.66 59.79 9.42
C MET A 583 -42.67 59.33 8.33
N GLU A 584 -41.39 59.67 8.46
CA GLU A 584 -40.32 59.22 7.58
C GLU A 584 -40.09 57.71 7.68
N ILE A 585 -40.15 57.14 8.89
CA ILE A 585 -40.02 55.69 9.12
C ILE A 585 -41.13 54.92 8.39
N ILE A 586 -42.39 55.35 8.51
CA ILE A 586 -43.51 54.68 7.81
C ILE A 586 -43.35 54.75 6.30
N ASN A 587 -42.94 55.91 5.78
CA ASN A 587 -42.75 56.08 4.35
C ASN A 587 -41.64 55.15 3.85
N TYR A 588 -40.46 55.21 4.48
CA TYR A 588 -39.31 54.38 4.14
C TYR A 588 -39.60 52.87 4.19
N VAL A 589 -40.30 52.40 5.23
CA VAL A 589 -40.66 50.99 5.34
C VAL A 589 -41.56 50.54 4.20
N ARG A 590 -42.54 51.37 3.81
CA ARG A 590 -43.51 51.03 2.75
C ARG A 590 -42.94 51.14 1.34
N THR A 591 -42.06 52.10 1.10
CA THR A 591 -41.50 52.37 -0.24
C THR A 591 -40.25 51.56 -0.53
N GLU A 592 -39.42 51.28 0.47
CA GLU A 592 -38.10 50.65 0.25
C GLU A 592 -37.99 49.26 0.89
N LEU A 593 -38.28 49.09 2.18
CA LEU A 593 -38.00 47.83 2.88
C LEU A 593 -38.98 46.69 2.58
N VAL A 594 -40.28 46.97 2.53
CA VAL A 594 -41.32 45.94 2.33
C VAL A 594 -41.35 45.38 0.90
N PRO A 595 -41.13 46.19 -0.16
CA PRO A 595 -40.98 45.67 -1.51
C PRO A 595 -39.82 44.68 -1.66
N LEU A 596 -38.71 44.87 -0.94
CA LEU A 596 -37.53 43.98 -0.97
C LEU A 596 -37.80 42.59 -0.39
N VAL A 597 -38.84 42.44 0.44
CA VAL A 597 -39.22 41.16 1.05
C VAL A 597 -39.88 40.21 0.04
N GLY A 598 -40.23 40.68 -1.17
CA GLY A 598 -40.65 39.81 -2.28
C GLY A 598 -41.90 38.97 -1.99
N ILE A 599 -42.86 39.51 -1.24
CA ILE A 599 -44.05 38.77 -0.77
C ILE A 599 -44.88 38.29 -1.98
N GLY A 600 -44.76 37.01 -2.33
CA GLY A 600 -45.50 36.37 -3.43
C GLY A 600 -44.81 36.39 -4.80
N SER A 601 -43.53 36.77 -4.88
CA SER A 601 -42.72 36.72 -6.10
C SER A 601 -41.49 35.80 -5.91
N ASN A 602 -41.21 34.91 -6.85
CA ASN A 602 -40.08 33.96 -6.84
C ASN A 602 -38.68 34.62 -7.05
N SER A 603 -38.55 35.94 -6.86
CA SER A 603 -37.29 36.68 -7.00
C SER A 603 -36.72 37.05 -5.63
N ASP A 604 -35.38 37.03 -5.51
CA ASP A 604 -34.56 37.32 -4.33
C ASP A 604 -35.23 38.20 -3.26
N SER A 605 -35.96 37.55 -2.35
CA SER A 605 -36.51 38.19 -1.16
C SER A 605 -35.38 38.45 -0.18
N SER A 606 -35.20 39.69 0.24
CA SER A 606 -34.21 40.07 1.23
C SER A 606 -34.86 40.78 2.41
N CYS A 607 -34.51 40.35 3.63
CA CYS A 607 -34.97 40.94 4.88
C CYS A 607 -33.79 41.39 5.73
N SER A 608 -33.97 42.45 6.53
CA SER A 608 -32.96 42.98 7.45
C SER A 608 -33.49 43.03 8.87
N PHE A 609 -33.89 41.87 9.40
CA PHE A 609 -34.39 41.76 10.77
C PHE A 609 -33.24 41.57 11.77
N CYS A 610 -33.39 42.14 12.97
CA CYS A 610 -32.49 41.86 14.08
C CYS A 610 -32.54 40.38 14.48
N VAL A 611 -31.35 39.82 14.75
CA VAL A 611 -31.12 38.43 15.19
C VAL A 611 -30.43 38.39 16.55
N ASP A 612 -30.29 37.20 17.13
CA ASP A 612 -29.58 36.98 18.40
C ASP A 612 -28.07 37.22 18.31
N LEU A 613 -27.41 37.33 19.48
CA LEU A 613 -25.97 37.60 19.59
C LEU A 613 -25.13 36.51 18.92
N GLY A 614 -25.51 35.24 19.08
CA GLY A 614 -24.79 34.11 18.49
C GLY A 614 -24.79 34.19 16.97
N THR A 615 -25.95 34.43 16.38
CA THR A 615 -26.10 34.60 14.93
C THR A 615 -25.40 35.84 14.40
N THR A 616 -25.39 36.95 15.17
CA THR A 616 -24.66 38.17 14.80
C THR A 616 -23.15 37.95 14.77
N LYS A 617 -22.59 37.28 15.79
CA LYS A 617 -21.17 36.93 15.82
C LYS A 617 -20.79 35.98 14.68
N ALA A 618 -21.60 34.95 14.46
CA ALA A 618 -21.35 33.97 13.42
C ALA A 618 -21.49 34.57 12.01
N SER A 619 -22.39 35.54 11.80
CA SER A 619 -22.47 36.31 10.56
C SER A 619 -21.18 37.10 10.29
N LEU A 620 -20.62 37.78 11.30
CA LEU A 620 -19.33 38.47 11.14
C LEU A 620 -18.20 37.50 10.81
N ALA A 621 -18.15 36.34 11.47
CA ALA A 621 -17.18 35.29 11.19
C ALA A 621 -17.34 34.73 9.76
N ALA A 622 -18.57 34.55 9.28
CA ALA A 622 -18.85 34.07 7.91
C ALA A 622 -18.28 35.02 6.85
N HIS A 623 -18.48 36.33 7.01
CA HIS A 623 -17.93 37.33 6.10
C HIS A 623 -16.39 37.36 6.15
N PHE A 624 -15.81 37.29 7.35
CA PHE A 624 -14.36 37.21 7.51
C PHE A 624 -13.74 35.96 6.85
N ILE A 625 -14.39 34.80 6.98
CA ILE A 625 -13.93 33.56 6.32
C ILE A 625 -14.07 33.68 4.80
N ALA A 626 -15.18 34.23 4.31
CA ALA A 626 -15.41 34.40 2.87
C ALA A 626 -14.40 35.36 2.21
N GLU A 627 -13.93 36.38 2.92
CA GLU A 627 -12.90 37.30 2.44
C GLU A 627 -11.51 36.65 2.39
N ASN A 628 -11.15 35.85 3.39
CA ASN A 628 -9.82 35.24 3.51
C ASN A 628 -9.67 33.89 2.78
N TYR A 629 -10.76 33.11 2.67
CA TYR A 629 -10.78 31.79 2.05
C TYR A 629 -11.68 31.81 0.81
N GLN A 630 -11.10 32.03 -0.37
CA GLN A 630 -11.87 32.25 -1.61
C GLN A 630 -12.46 30.97 -2.26
N GLY A 631 -12.21 29.78 -1.70
CA GLY A 631 -12.53 28.50 -2.34
C GLY A 631 -13.99 28.01 -2.23
N TYR A 632 -14.75 28.46 -1.23
CA TYR A 632 -16.12 27.97 -0.98
C TYR A 632 -17.17 29.07 -1.21
N GLU A 633 -18.38 28.68 -1.59
CA GLU A 633 -19.51 29.60 -1.63
C GLU A 633 -19.98 30.00 -0.22
N PHE A 634 -20.58 31.20 -0.12
CA PHE A 634 -20.99 31.77 1.17
C PHE A 634 -22.02 30.91 1.91
N GLU A 635 -22.90 30.23 1.18
CA GLU A 635 -23.92 29.33 1.73
C GLU A 635 -23.31 28.12 2.46
N TRP A 636 -22.22 27.56 1.92
CA TRP A 636 -21.49 26.46 2.56
C TRP A 636 -20.79 26.90 3.84
N ILE A 637 -20.20 28.09 3.85
CA ILE A 637 -19.59 28.70 5.04
C ILE A 637 -20.65 28.89 6.13
N CYS A 638 -21.84 29.38 5.76
CA CYS A 638 -22.97 29.53 6.68
C CYS A 638 -23.45 28.19 7.25
N LYS A 639 -23.51 27.12 6.44
CA LYS A 639 -23.85 25.76 6.90
C LYS A 639 -22.81 25.23 7.90
N ALA A 640 -21.53 25.40 7.60
CA ALA A 640 -20.43 24.97 8.47
C ALA A 640 -20.50 25.64 9.85
N LEU A 641 -20.72 26.96 9.89
CA LEU A 641 -20.86 27.74 11.13
C LEU A 641 -22.11 27.39 11.94
N GLY A 642 -23.14 26.82 11.30
CA GLY A 642 -24.34 26.34 11.98
C GLY A 642 -24.15 24.98 12.67
N GLU A 643 -23.32 24.11 12.10
CA GLU A 643 -23.06 22.76 12.62
C GLU A 643 -21.92 22.74 13.64
N VAL A 644 -20.90 23.58 13.46
CA VAL A 644 -19.78 23.72 14.41
C VAL A 644 -20.25 24.54 15.61
N LYS A 645 -20.44 23.88 16.75
CA LYS A 645 -20.74 24.56 18.03
C LYS A 645 -19.50 25.30 18.51
N PHE A 646 -19.53 26.64 18.45
CA PHE A 646 -18.52 27.49 19.07
C PHE A 646 -18.47 27.25 20.59
N VAL A 647 -17.38 26.65 21.06
CA VAL A 647 -17.19 26.35 22.49
C VAL A 647 -16.59 27.56 23.21
N ASN A 648 -15.70 28.31 22.55
CA ASN A 648 -14.98 29.44 23.14
C ASN A 648 -14.95 30.65 22.20
N ASN A 649 -16.03 31.43 22.17
CA ASN A 649 -16.08 32.86 21.80
C ASN A 649 -15.15 33.38 20.66
N GLY A 650 -14.81 32.57 19.65
CA GLY A 650 -14.05 33.00 18.47
C GLY A 650 -12.52 32.78 18.50
N ASP A 651 -12.02 31.78 19.23
CA ASP A 651 -10.61 31.39 19.14
C ASP A 651 -10.23 30.83 17.75
N ILE A 652 -8.94 30.91 17.39
CA ILE A 652 -8.36 30.39 16.13
C ILE A 652 -8.67 28.88 15.94
N SER A 653 -8.80 28.13 17.04
CA SER A 653 -9.15 26.70 17.02
C SER A 653 -10.56 26.44 16.47
N ASP A 654 -11.51 27.34 16.71
CA ASP A 654 -12.87 27.22 16.18
C ASP A 654 -12.90 27.48 14.66
N LEU A 655 -12.04 28.37 14.15
CA LEU A 655 -11.89 28.60 12.70
C LEU A 655 -11.30 27.38 11.98
N ASN A 656 -10.31 26.71 12.59
CA ASN A 656 -9.74 25.48 12.03
C ASN A 656 -10.78 24.37 11.92
N ARG A 657 -11.66 24.22 12.93
CA ARG A 657 -12.77 23.26 12.89
C ARG A 657 -13.78 23.54 11.78
N VAL A 658 -14.06 24.81 11.51
CA VAL A 658 -14.93 25.20 10.39
C VAL A 658 -14.27 24.86 9.05
N ASN A 659 -12.96 25.07 8.92
CA ASN A 659 -12.21 24.70 7.72
C ASN A 659 -12.13 23.17 7.51
N GLU A 660 -11.89 22.40 8.58
CA GLU A 660 -11.92 20.93 8.53
C GLU A 660 -13.29 20.43 8.05
N TRP A 661 -14.37 20.98 8.60
CA TRP A 661 -15.72 20.65 8.18
C TRP A 661 -15.98 21.00 6.71
N LEU A 662 -15.50 22.16 6.24
CA LEU A 662 -15.64 22.57 4.83
C LEU A 662 -14.87 21.66 3.88
N LEU A 663 -13.68 21.19 4.26
CA LEU A 663 -12.92 20.22 3.46
C LEU A 663 -13.62 18.87 3.37
N GLU A 664 -14.28 18.46 4.46
CA GLU A 664 -14.92 17.15 4.53
C GLU A 664 -16.29 17.13 3.84
N TYR A 665 -17.10 18.17 4.00
CA TYR A 665 -18.50 18.21 3.57
C TYR A 665 -18.84 19.32 2.58
N GLY A 666 -18.01 20.36 2.48
CA GLY A 666 -18.25 21.50 1.59
C GLY A 666 -17.92 21.18 0.13
N VAL A 667 -18.62 21.86 -0.77
CA VAL A 667 -18.34 21.84 -2.21
C VAL A 667 -17.65 23.15 -2.59
N LYS A 668 -16.49 23.04 -3.23
CA LYS A 668 -15.73 24.21 -3.71
C LYS A 668 -16.42 24.82 -4.92
N LYS A 669 -16.14 26.10 -5.22
CA LYS A 669 -16.72 26.79 -6.39
C LYS A 669 -16.35 26.16 -7.74
N GLU A 670 -15.23 25.44 -7.79
CA GLU A 670 -14.68 24.81 -8.99
C GLU A 670 -15.13 23.34 -9.17
N GLU A 671 -15.75 22.77 -8.13
CA GLU A 671 -16.27 21.38 -8.08
C GLU A 671 -17.80 21.40 -8.28
#